data_AF-A0A6G2FYS0-F1
#
_entry.id   AF-A0A6G2FYS0-F1
#
_cell.length_a   1.000
_cell.length_b   1.000
_cell.length_c   1.000
_cell.angle_alpha   90.00
_cell.angle_beta   90.00
_cell.angle_gamma   90.00
#
_symmetry.space_group_name_H-M   'P 1'
#
loop_
_entity.id
_entity.type
_entity.pdbx_description
1 polymer ?
#
loop_
_entity_poly.entity_id
_entity_poly.type
_entity_poly.pdbx_seq_one_letter_code
_entity_poly.pdbx_strand_id
1 'polypeptide(L)'
;MPFAFDFEDGDVVEWSRTADGVASARVTDYAPTLRFAGAEAALDELEARVRTRDSVASVGRERKYLRLDADERAEVLRVEATDPRDVPDLAARIRESSLADLAPGAVRAYDVDLDPGFRYCVETGTSPVPNEGLRTLRLDLPDRALADGDLSELVVGGGDDAQTDADCDATEREPPTVASDRDAVDAAAARLDAVDPDVLVVSDARLLPLLAERAVALGADLPLGRRPGLERLAGENTVESYGRVRHSPARYDVPGRAVVDAGGSFLWNQSRLDGLLYLVERSWRPLQETARASIGRVLTSIQTREAHARDVLVPWNKWRPEAWKSVDDLHAADRGGLTFDPEVGLHEDVVAFDFASLYPRIICDRNVSPDTVLCDCHAGRDDVPELGYAVCDERGFLPDVLSPLLADRRRLKRTARAADRAGDEATATAARRRAGAIKWVLVSCFGYQGYRNAKFGRIECHEAINAYARDVLLRAKSMAEARGWRVVHGIVDSLWLTRDGDACSPEALSAAVTDAVGIPLDVEDRYDWACFVPKRDSSRGALTRYFGRVADREEYTVRGIECRQRRTSAFVADAQRDLIRTLDRHRSPEAVCDRLGRHLSSLRRGDVDPADLAPRPTPLSRRADDVRPGHPARRRRAPVGRLRRPAGAGRTGRVRSSPTTTRPASPASLWTSRTPPTTTPTTTRRASSAPPRASSPRSGGPADGFDATSGPAATRRCRRSTDGEESRRARVTSSRRGRLFTVAPDERTWTPNKTH
;
A
#
# COMPACT_ATOMS: atom_id res chain seq x y z
N MET A 1 -14.45 -24.43 -13.39
CA MET A 1 -13.34 -24.02 -12.51
C MET A 1 -13.94 -23.39 -11.27
N PRO A 2 -13.42 -23.71 -10.08
CA PRO A 2 -13.99 -23.24 -8.83
C PRO A 2 -13.75 -21.75 -8.61
N PHE A 3 -14.74 -21.08 -8.03
CA PHE A 3 -14.67 -19.66 -7.64
C PHE A 3 -14.61 -19.47 -6.12
N ALA A 4 -15.06 -20.47 -5.35
CA ALA A 4 -15.04 -20.50 -3.89
C ALA A 4 -14.57 -21.86 -3.39
N PHE A 5 -14.01 -21.87 -2.18
CA PHE A 5 -13.42 -23.04 -1.52
C PHE A 5 -13.76 -22.98 -0.04
N ASP A 6 -14.45 -24.00 0.45
CA ASP A 6 -14.76 -24.16 1.87
C ASP A 6 -13.90 -25.30 2.44
N PHE A 7 -13.66 -25.27 3.76
CA PHE A 7 -12.81 -26.24 4.45
C PHE A 7 -13.60 -26.90 5.59
N GLU A 8 -14.03 -28.14 5.37
CA GLU A 8 -14.94 -28.88 6.27
C GLU A 8 -14.28 -30.19 6.69
N ASP A 9 -14.11 -30.41 7.99
CA ASP A 9 -13.56 -31.66 8.57
C ASP A 9 -12.22 -32.13 7.97
N GLY A 10 -11.35 -31.20 7.55
CA GLY A 10 -10.07 -31.49 6.90
C GLY A 10 -10.13 -31.62 5.38
N ASP A 11 -11.33 -31.68 4.81
CA ASP A 11 -11.54 -31.76 3.37
C ASP A 11 -11.71 -30.37 2.73
N VAL A 12 -11.50 -30.31 1.41
CA VAL A 12 -11.76 -29.10 0.62
C VAL A 12 -13.04 -29.28 -0.18
N VAL A 13 -13.95 -28.31 -0.12
CA VAL A 13 -15.15 -28.26 -0.96
C VAL A 13 -14.98 -27.20 -2.02
N GLU A 14 -14.84 -27.63 -3.27
CA GLU A 14 -14.73 -26.76 -4.44
C GLU A 14 -16.11 -26.38 -4.96
N TRP A 15 -16.35 -25.09 -5.19
CA TRP A 15 -17.60 -24.59 -5.75
C TRP A 15 -17.39 -24.01 -7.14
N SER A 16 -17.99 -24.63 -8.15
CA SER A 16 -17.87 -24.25 -9.56
C SER A 16 -19.21 -23.85 -10.14
N ARG A 17 -19.22 -22.78 -10.94
CA ARG A 17 -20.37 -22.43 -11.77
C ARG A 17 -20.37 -23.25 -13.06
N THR A 18 -21.52 -23.81 -13.39
CA THR A 18 -21.81 -24.60 -14.60
C THR A 18 -23.06 -24.04 -15.28
N ALA A 19 -23.34 -24.50 -16.51
CA ALA A 19 -24.54 -24.11 -17.25
C ALA A 19 -25.85 -24.40 -16.48
N ASP A 20 -25.86 -25.45 -15.64
CA ASP A 20 -27.03 -25.89 -14.87
C ASP A 20 -27.10 -25.26 -13.45
N GLY A 21 -26.19 -24.35 -13.12
CA GLY A 21 -26.08 -23.72 -11.81
C GLY A 21 -24.76 -24.00 -11.12
N VAL A 22 -24.72 -23.91 -9.78
CA VAL A 22 -23.49 -24.13 -9.02
C VAL A 22 -23.40 -25.57 -8.52
N ALA A 23 -22.28 -26.22 -8.84
CA ALA A 23 -21.92 -27.55 -8.39
C ALA A 23 -20.84 -27.49 -7.31
N SER A 24 -20.87 -28.46 -6.38
CA SER A 24 -19.82 -28.65 -5.37
C SER A 24 -19.10 -29.99 -5.55
N ALA A 25 -17.78 -30.02 -5.40
CA ALA A 25 -16.97 -31.24 -5.37
C ALA A 25 -16.17 -31.29 -4.07
N ARG A 26 -16.23 -32.43 -3.36
CA ARG A 26 -15.47 -32.64 -2.11
C ARG A 26 -14.18 -33.38 -2.44
N VAL A 27 -13.06 -32.84 -1.99
CA VAL A 27 -11.70 -33.37 -2.18
C VAL A 27 -11.19 -33.83 -0.83
N THR A 28 -10.96 -35.14 -0.71
CA THR A 28 -10.66 -35.82 0.57
C THR A 28 -9.21 -36.30 0.69
N ASP A 29 -8.43 -36.17 -0.37
CA ASP A 29 -7.05 -36.67 -0.49
C ASP A 29 -6.01 -35.54 -0.54
N TYR A 30 -6.41 -34.30 -0.25
CA TYR A 30 -5.51 -33.16 -0.19
C TYR A 30 -4.87 -33.04 1.20
N ALA A 31 -3.55 -33.20 1.26
CA ALA A 31 -2.76 -32.97 2.47
C ALA A 31 -1.80 -31.78 2.27
N PRO A 32 -2.03 -30.63 2.93
CA PRO A 32 -1.21 -29.43 2.75
C PRO A 32 0.22 -29.61 3.24
N THR A 33 1.17 -28.97 2.56
CA THR A 33 2.61 -29.21 2.82
C THR A 33 3.33 -28.03 3.49
N LEU A 34 4.05 -28.31 4.57
CA LEU A 34 5.05 -27.41 5.14
C LEU A 34 6.43 -28.06 5.10
N ARG A 35 7.48 -27.25 5.02
CA ARG A 35 8.84 -27.75 4.80
C ARG A 35 9.82 -27.20 5.83
N PHE A 36 10.78 -28.02 6.21
CA PHE A 36 11.84 -27.67 7.15
C PHE A 36 13.22 -27.90 6.53
N ALA A 37 14.09 -26.91 6.63
CA ALA A 37 15.49 -27.01 6.21
C ALA A 37 16.42 -26.80 7.40
N GLY A 38 17.50 -27.59 7.48
CA GLY A 38 18.46 -27.56 8.59
C GLY A 38 19.59 -28.55 8.36
N ALA A 39 20.44 -28.73 9.37
CA ALA A 39 21.44 -29.79 9.35
C ALA A 39 20.77 -31.18 9.38
N GLU A 40 21.38 -32.18 8.74
CA GLU A 40 20.83 -33.54 8.60
C GLU A 40 20.38 -34.13 9.95
N ALA A 41 21.26 -34.09 10.96
CA ALA A 41 20.95 -34.58 12.31
C ALA A 41 19.74 -33.87 12.95
N ALA A 42 19.55 -32.58 12.69
CA ALA A 42 18.41 -31.82 13.21
C ALA A 42 17.11 -32.17 12.46
N LEU A 43 17.20 -32.48 11.17
CA LEU A 43 16.06 -32.95 10.38
C LEU A 43 15.65 -34.38 10.77
N ASP A 44 16.60 -35.27 11.07
CA ASP A 44 16.33 -36.63 11.53
C ASP A 44 15.60 -36.63 12.88
N GLU A 45 16.07 -35.80 13.81
CA GLU A 45 15.43 -35.63 15.11
C GLU A 45 14.02 -35.04 14.96
N LEU A 46 13.87 -34.01 14.10
CA LEU A 46 12.57 -33.42 13.82
C LEU A 46 11.61 -34.43 13.21
N GLU A 47 12.06 -35.22 12.23
CA GLU A 47 11.27 -36.25 11.56
C GLU A 47 10.75 -37.29 12.55
N ALA A 48 11.60 -37.76 13.47
CA ALA A 48 11.20 -38.68 14.54
C ALA A 48 10.11 -38.09 15.45
N ARG A 49 10.23 -36.80 15.81
CA ARG A 49 9.29 -36.08 16.69
C ARG A 49 7.96 -35.72 16.01
N VAL A 50 7.97 -35.52 14.69
CA VAL A 50 6.80 -35.06 13.93
C VAL A 50 5.96 -36.23 13.42
N ARG A 51 6.58 -37.37 13.09
CA ARG A 51 5.89 -38.57 12.58
C ARG A 51 4.84 -39.14 13.54
N THR A 52 4.98 -38.93 14.85
CA THR A 52 4.06 -39.47 15.87
C THR A 52 2.88 -38.56 16.19
N ARG A 53 2.65 -37.49 15.41
CA ARG A 53 1.61 -36.50 15.70
C ARG A 53 0.34 -36.76 14.89
N ASP A 54 -0.81 -36.70 15.55
CA ASP A 54 -2.12 -36.88 14.89
C ASP A 54 -2.45 -35.80 13.85
N SER A 55 -1.82 -34.62 13.95
CA SER A 55 -1.97 -33.52 12.97
C SER A 55 -1.08 -33.66 11.73
N VAL A 56 -0.36 -34.78 11.61
CA VAL A 56 0.58 -35.05 10.52
C VAL A 56 0.12 -36.28 9.74
N ALA A 57 -0.20 -36.09 8.46
CA ALA A 57 -0.63 -37.17 7.58
C ALA A 57 0.56 -38.02 7.11
N SER A 58 1.66 -37.36 6.72
CA SER A 58 2.89 -38.04 6.32
C SER A 58 4.13 -37.15 6.46
N VAL A 59 5.31 -37.76 6.42
CA VAL A 59 6.60 -37.08 6.40
C VAL A 59 7.48 -37.69 5.32
N GLY A 60 8.29 -36.86 4.65
CA GLY A 60 9.21 -37.31 3.61
C GLY A 60 10.38 -36.34 3.39
N ARG A 61 11.36 -36.76 2.60
CA ARG A 61 12.50 -35.92 2.20
C ARG A 61 12.38 -35.51 0.74
N GLU A 62 12.74 -34.27 0.43
CA GLU A 62 12.83 -33.79 -0.95
C GLU A 62 13.95 -32.76 -1.09
N ARG A 63 14.30 -32.38 -2.33
CA ARG A 63 15.34 -31.38 -2.61
C ARG A 63 14.75 -30.13 -3.26
N LYS A 64 14.99 -28.97 -2.67
CA LYS A 64 14.40 -27.68 -3.07
C LYS A 64 15.41 -26.54 -2.98
N TYR A 65 15.16 -25.45 -3.71
CA TYR A 65 15.92 -24.21 -3.52
C TYR A 65 15.38 -23.42 -2.33
N LEU A 66 16.26 -23.05 -1.40
CA LEU A 66 15.87 -22.31 -0.19
C LEU A 66 15.85 -20.79 -0.38
N ARG A 67 16.46 -20.31 -1.48
CA ARG A 67 16.59 -18.90 -1.85
C ARG A 67 16.53 -18.76 -3.36
N LEU A 68 16.21 -17.56 -3.84
CA LEU A 68 16.16 -17.24 -5.27
C LEU A 68 17.56 -17.28 -5.94
N ASP A 69 18.61 -16.95 -5.18
CA ASP A 69 20.02 -16.90 -5.59
C ASP A 69 20.80 -18.13 -5.11
N ALA A 70 20.15 -19.29 -5.05
CA ALA A 70 20.81 -20.54 -4.67
C ALA A 70 21.21 -21.34 -5.90
N ASP A 71 22.49 -21.71 -6.01
CA ASP A 71 23.00 -22.53 -7.13
C ASP A 71 22.67 -24.02 -6.98
N GLU A 72 22.41 -24.47 -5.74
CA GLU A 72 22.14 -25.88 -5.44
C GLU A 72 20.89 -26.05 -4.57
N ARG A 73 20.21 -27.18 -4.78
CA ARG A 73 19.07 -27.60 -3.95
C ARG A 73 19.54 -28.25 -2.66
N ALA A 74 18.98 -27.80 -1.54
CA ALA A 74 19.16 -28.42 -0.23
C ALA A 74 18.13 -29.52 0.00
N GLU A 75 18.50 -30.53 0.78
CA GLU A 75 17.52 -31.48 1.32
C GLU A 75 16.64 -30.79 2.36
N VAL A 76 15.34 -31.06 2.31
CA VAL A 76 14.33 -30.55 3.24
C VAL A 76 13.43 -31.68 3.72
N LEU A 77 12.95 -31.56 4.95
CA LEU A 77 11.89 -32.40 5.48
C LEU A 77 10.54 -31.82 5.07
N ARG A 78 9.79 -32.55 4.25
CA ARG A 78 8.40 -32.29 3.89
C ARG A 78 7.49 -32.93 4.92
N VAL A 79 6.58 -32.14 5.47
CA VAL A 79 5.54 -32.58 6.42
C VAL A 79 4.19 -32.26 5.78
N GLU A 80 3.33 -33.27 5.71
CA GLU A 80 1.93 -33.10 5.30
C GLU A 80 1.06 -32.97 6.55
N ALA A 81 0.28 -31.89 6.65
CA ALA A 81 -0.70 -31.77 7.73
C ALA A 81 -2.00 -32.49 7.35
N THR A 82 -2.81 -32.85 8.35
CA THR A 82 -4.14 -33.46 8.13
C THR A 82 -5.24 -32.44 7.82
N ASP A 83 -5.10 -31.19 8.28
CA ASP A 83 -6.08 -30.12 8.04
C ASP A 83 -5.44 -28.94 7.28
N PRO A 84 -5.99 -28.53 6.12
CA PRO A 84 -5.60 -27.32 5.37
C PRO A 84 -5.50 -26.03 6.19
N ARG A 85 -6.29 -25.87 7.26
CA ARG A 85 -6.34 -24.68 8.11
C ARG A 85 -5.30 -24.69 9.23
N ASP A 86 -4.85 -25.87 9.66
CA ASP A 86 -3.98 -26.05 10.84
C ASP A 86 -2.49 -25.83 10.53
N VAL A 87 -2.09 -25.63 9.28
CA VAL A 87 -0.66 -25.54 8.90
C VAL A 87 0.14 -24.50 9.73
N PRO A 88 -0.33 -23.25 9.94
CA PRO A 88 0.40 -22.28 10.76
C PRO A 88 0.52 -22.70 12.23
N ASP A 89 -0.54 -23.29 12.78
CA ASP A 89 -0.60 -23.71 14.18
C ASP A 89 0.23 -24.98 14.40
N LEU A 90 0.21 -25.93 13.47
CA LEU A 90 1.11 -27.08 13.45
C LEU A 90 2.57 -26.63 13.41
N ALA A 91 2.92 -25.69 12.53
CA ALA A 91 4.28 -25.14 12.47
C ALA A 91 4.70 -24.46 13.79
N ALA A 92 3.79 -23.72 14.43
CA ALA A 92 4.02 -23.11 15.74
C ALA A 92 4.25 -24.18 16.83
N ARG A 93 3.38 -25.19 16.91
CA ARG A 93 3.53 -26.32 17.86
C ARG A 93 4.83 -27.10 17.64
N ILE A 94 5.22 -27.34 16.39
CA ILE A 94 6.51 -27.97 16.04
C ILE A 94 7.66 -27.09 16.53
N ARG A 95 7.61 -25.79 16.29
CA ARG A 95 8.64 -24.84 16.73
C ARG A 95 8.77 -24.80 18.25
N GLU A 96 7.66 -24.79 18.98
CA GLU A 96 7.64 -24.69 20.44
C GLU A 96 8.04 -25.99 21.16
N SER A 97 7.71 -27.15 20.60
CA SER A 97 7.92 -28.43 21.28
C SER A 97 9.08 -29.25 20.72
N SER A 98 9.29 -29.19 19.41
CA SER A 98 10.17 -30.12 18.70
C SER A 98 11.48 -29.46 18.30
N LEU A 99 11.52 -28.13 18.22
CA LEU A 99 12.71 -27.34 17.93
C LEU A 99 13.25 -26.59 19.17
N ALA A 100 12.64 -26.75 20.35
CA ALA A 100 13.01 -25.98 21.55
C ALA A 100 14.43 -26.28 22.05
N ASP A 101 14.88 -27.52 21.92
CA ASP A 101 16.22 -27.96 22.35
C ASP A 101 17.30 -27.66 21.30
N LEU A 102 16.89 -27.25 20.10
CA LEU A 102 17.81 -26.93 19.01
C LEU A 102 18.24 -25.46 19.09
N ALA A 103 19.48 -25.21 18.64
CA ALA A 103 19.98 -23.84 18.56
C ALA A 103 19.03 -22.97 17.70
N PRO A 104 18.77 -21.70 18.09
CA PRO A 104 17.94 -20.81 17.30
C PRO A 104 18.41 -20.73 15.84
N GLY A 105 17.52 -21.05 14.91
CA GLY A 105 17.82 -21.04 13.47
C GLY A 105 18.49 -22.29 12.91
N ALA A 106 18.71 -23.33 13.73
CA ALA A 106 19.18 -24.65 13.28
C ALA A 106 18.22 -25.30 12.27
N VAL A 107 16.92 -25.05 12.44
CA VAL A 107 15.88 -25.45 11.50
C VAL A 107 15.04 -24.23 11.12
N ARG A 108 14.74 -24.12 9.82
CA ARG A 108 13.92 -23.04 9.25
C ARG A 108 12.70 -23.64 8.57
N ALA A 109 11.54 -23.04 8.81
CA ALA A 109 10.29 -23.46 8.20
C ALA A 109 9.93 -22.61 6.96
N TYR A 110 9.31 -23.28 5.99
CA TYR A 110 8.90 -22.73 4.70
C TYR A 110 7.46 -23.16 4.38
N ASP A 111 6.82 -22.37 3.52
CA ASP A 111 5.45 -22.55 3.06
C ASP A 111 4.46 -22.71 4.22
N VAL A 112 4.55 -21.85 5.25
CA VAL A 112 3.75 -21.96 6.48
C VAL A 112 2.51 -21.05 6.47
N ASP A 113 2.69 -19.77 6.16
CA ASP A 113 1.69 -18.71 6.36
C ASP A 113 0.93 -18.35 5.06
N LEU A 114 0.73 -19.35 4.19
CA LEU A 114 -0.14 -19.24 3.03
C LEU A 114 -1.61 -19.39 3.48
N ASP A 115 -2.48 -18.51 2.99
CA ASP A 115 -3.93 -18.65 3.22
C ASP A 115 -4.42 -20.00 2.64
N PRO A 116 -5.35 -20.73 3.29
CA PRO A 116 -5.69 -22.11 2.92
C PRO A 116 -6.16 -22.29 1.47
N GLY A 117 -7.01 -21.40 0.95
CA GLY A 117 -7.49 -21.46 -0.43
C GLY A 117 -6.39 -21.18 -1.44
N PHE A 118 -5.57 -20.15 -1.18
CA PHE A 118 -4.39 -19.87 -1.99
C PHE A 118 -3.39 -21.04 -2.01
N ARG A 119 -3.15 -21.65 -0.83
CA ARG A 119 -2.27 -22.82 -0.71
C ARG A 119 -2.79 -23.98 -1.56
N TYR A 120 -4.07 -24.33 -1.38
CA TYR A 120 -4.72 -25.40 -2.14
C TYR A 120 -4.51 -25.22 -3.64
N CYS A 121 -4.88 -24.05 -4.18
CA CYS A 121 -4.77 -23.74 -5.61
C CYS A 121 -3.34 -23.90 -6.14
N VAL A 122 -2.33 -23.44 -5.38
CA VAL A 122 -0.93 -23.50 -5.81
C VAL A 122 -0.34 -24.90 -5.68
N GLU A 123 -0.68 -25.65 -4.62
CA GLU A 123 -0.15 -27.00 -4.38
C GLU A 123 -0.77 -28.05 -5.33
N THR A 124 -2.06 -27.92 -5.67
CA THR A 124 -2.77 -28.89 -6.53
C THR A 124 -2.79 -28.51 -8.00
N GLY A 125 -2.41 -27.27 -8.34
CA GLY A 125 -2.59 -26.76 -9.71
C GLY A 125 -4.03 -26.38 -10.05
N THR A 126 -4.94 -26.34 -9.07
CA THR A 126 -6.34 -25.95 -9.28
C THR A 126 -6.44 -24.45 -9.54
N SER A 127 -6.95 -24.07 -10.72
CA SER A 127 -7.20 -22.67 -11.07
C SER A 127 -8.44 -22.13 -10.34
N PRO A 128 -8.33 -21.03 -9.56
CA PRO A 128 -9.48 -20.37 -8.94
C PRO A 128 -10.17 -19.34 -9.87
N VAL A 129 -9.85 -19.38 -11.17
CA VAL A 129 -10.39 -18.43 -12.15
C VAL A 129 -11.72 -18.97 -12.66
N PRO A 130 -12.85 -18.26 -12.44
CA PRO A 130 -14.15 -18.73 -12.91
C PRO A 130 -14.21 -18.76 -14.44
N ASN A 131 -14.86 -19.79 -14.99
CA ASN A 131 -15.05 -19.96 -16.44
C ASN A 131 -16.22 -19.12 -16.98
N GLU A 132 -17.19 -18.81 -16.12
CA GLU A 132 -18.41 -18.09 -16.44
C GLU A 132 -18.51 -16.81 -15.60
N GLY A 133 -19.38 -15.88 -16.03
CA GLY A 133 -19.70 -14.70 -15.24
C GLY A 133 -20.30 -15.08 -13.88
N LEU A 134 -19.86 -14.41 -12.83
CA LEU A 134 -20.36 -14.64 -11.48
C LEU A 134 -21.55 -13.74 -11.18
N ARG A 135 -22.62 -14.32 -10.63
CA ARG A 135 -23.77 -13.56 -10.13
C ARG A 135 -23.44 -12.89 -8.81
N THR A 136 -23.85 -11.65 -8.65
CA THR A 136 -23.55 -10.85 -7.45
C THR A 136 -24.83 -10.34 -6.80
N LEU A 137 -24.90 -10.43 -5.47
CA LEU A 137 -25.93 -9.79 -4.65
C LEU A 137 -25.26 -8.87 -3.63
N ARG A 138 -25.85 -7.71 -3.39
CA ARG A 138 -25.34 -6.69 -2.46
C ARG A 138 -26.30 -6.49 -1.29
N LEU A 139 -25.79 -6.65 -0.08
CA LEU A 139 -26.49 -6.36 1.17
C LEU A 139 -25.83 -5.16 1.83
N ASP A 140 -26.54 -4.04 1.88
CA ASP A 140 -26.02 -2.80 2.44
C ASP A 140 -26.82 -2.38 3.66
N LEU A 141 -26.10 -2.18 4.77
CA LEU A 141 -26.63 -1.55 5.97
C LEU A 141 -25.74 -0.36 6.36
N PRO A 142 -26.31 0.84 6.62
CA PRO A 142 -25.55 1.99 7.11
C PRO A 142 -24.84 1.71 8.43
N ASP A 143 -23.64 2.28 8.64
CA ASP A 143 -22.82 2.08 9.85
C ASP A 143 -23.59 2.34 11.16
N ARG A 144 -24.50 3.32 11.15
CA ARG A 144 -25.32 3.65 12.31
C ARG A 144 -26.33 2.54 12.62
N ALA A 145 -27.12 2.13 11.63
CA ALA A 145 -28.10 1.05 11.79
C ALA A 145 -27.42 -0.28 12.16
N LEU A 146 -26.26 -0.57 11.56
CA LEU A 146 -25.44 -1.73 11.92
C LEU A 146 -24.96 -1.69 13.38
N ALA A 147 -24.56 -0.52 13.88
CA ALA A 147 -24.14 -0.34 15.27
C ALA A 147 -25.32 -0.45 16.25
N ASP A 148 -26.49 0.01 15.84
CA ASP A 148 -27.73 -0.06 16.62
C ASP A 148 -28.39 -1.46 16.53
N GLY A 149 -27.91 -2.33 15.63
CA GLY A 149 -28.48 -3.65 15.37
C GLY A 149 -29.88 -3.57 14.78
N ASP A 150 -30.14 -2.54 13.97
CA ASP A 150 -31.41 -2.24 13.32
C ASP A 150 -31.32 -2.61 11.84
N LEU A 151 -32.16 -3.56 11.38
CA LEU A 151 -32.17 -4.00 9.98
C LEU A 151 -33.19 -3.24 9.13
N SER A 152 -33.96 -2.30 9.70
CA SER A 152 -34.98 -1.53 8.96
C SER A 152 -34.38 -0.64 7.86
N GLU A 153 -33.09 -0.35 7.91
CA GLU A 153 -32.36 0.39 6.87
C GLU A 153 -31.60 -0.52 5.89
N LEU A 154 -31.85 -1.84 5.91
CA LEU A 154 -31.20 -2.79 5.01
C LEU A 154 -31.66 -2.57 3.57
N VAL A 155 -30.70 -2.39 2.68
CA VAL A 155 -30.90 -2.36 1.24
C VAL A 155 -30.39 -3.66 0.64
N VAL A 156 -31.28 -4.38 -0.04
CA VAL A 156 -31.00 -5.64 -0.74
C VAL A 156 -30.98 -5.36 -2.24
N GLY A 157 -29.83 -4.87 -2.73
CA GLY A 157 -29.61 -4.54 -4.12
C GLY A 157 -28.89 -5.65 -4.88
N GLY A 158 -29.08 -5.74 -6.19
CA GLY A 158 -28.26 -6.60 -7.06
C GLY A 158 -29.03 -7.56 -7.97
N GLY A 159 -28.40 -7.80 -9.11
CA GLY A 159 -28.77 -8.57 -10.30
C GLY A 159 -27.58 -8.47 -11.28
N ASP A 160 -27.70 -8.92 -12.53
CA ASP A 160 -26.60 -8.89 -13.53
C ASP A 160 -26.01 -7.46 -13.74
N ASP A 161 -26.73 -6.41 -13.34
CA ASP A 161 -26.34 -5.00 -13.39
C ASP A 161 -25.58 -4.47 -12.14
N ALA A 162 -25.26 -5.32 -11.14
CA ALA A 162 -24.49 -4.89 -9.95
C ALA A 162 -23.03 -4.47 -10.26
N GLN A 163 -22.61 -4.59 -11.51
CA GLN A 163 -21.34 -4.09 -12.01
C GLN A 163 -21.40 -2.64 -12.51
N THR A 164 -22.56 -2.00 -12.69
CA THR A 164 -22.63 -0.66 -13.31
C THR A 164 -22.71 0.51 -12.32
N ASP A 165 -22.94 0.29 -11.02
CA ASP A 165 -23.15 1.42 -10.09
C ASP A 165 -21.84 2.04 -9.60
N ALA A 166 -21.31 2.91 -10.45
CA ALA A 166 -20.36 3.95 -10.08
C ALA A 166 -20.99 5.30 -10.50
N ASP A 167 -21.86 5.85 -9.65
CA ASP A 167 -22.02 7.31 -9.44
C ASP A 167 -23.16 7.72 -8.50
N CYS A 168 -23.87 6.79 -7.85
CA CYS A 168 -24.77 7.18 -6.78
C CYS A 168 -23.97 7.63 -5.54
N ASP A 169 -23.77 8.95 -5.46
CA ASP A 169 -23.72 9.70 -4.22
C ASP A 169 -24.77 9.13 -3.25
N ALA A 170 -24.51 9.17 -1.95
CA ALA A 170 -25.40 8.58 -0.93
C ALA A 170 -26.83 9.17 -0.94
N THR A 171 -27.09 10.14 -1.80
CA THR A 171 -28.34 10.84 -2.08
C THR A 171 -29.27 10.14 -3.08
N GLU A 172 -28.81 9.18 -3.88
CA GLU A 172 -29.64 8.40 -4.83
C GLU A 172 -29.69 6.92 -4.47
N ARG A 173 -29.85 6.61 -3.18
CA ARG A 173 -30.18 5.25 -2.74
C ARG A 173 -31.63 4.95 -3.08
N GLU A 174 -31.90 3.77 -3.64
CA GLU A 174 -33.25 3.21 -3.58
C GLU A 174 -33.73 3.28 -2.12
N PRO A 175 -34.97 3.73 -1.87
CA PRO A 175 -35.50 3.85 -0.52
C PRO A 175 -35.45 2.48 0.18
N PRO A 176 -35.23 2.43 1.50
CA PRO A 176 -35.20 1.18 2.25
C PRO A 176 -36.48 0.39 1.94
N THR A 177 -36.30 -0.84 1.46
CA THR A 177 -37.39 -1.71 0.99
C THR A 177 -38.17 -2.36 2.13
N VAL A 178 -37.83 -2.06 3.39
CA VAL A 178 -38.17 -2.88 4.55
C VAL A 178 -38.66 -1.98 5.70
N ALA A 179 -39.81 -2.32 6.31
CA ALA A 179 -40.41 -1.52 7.38
C ALA A 179 -40.10 -2.08 8.78
N SER A 180 -39.52 -3.29 8.85
CA SER A 180 -39.17 -4.00 10.07
C SER A 180 -38.00 -4.97 9.85
N ASP A 181 -37.39 -5.44 10.94
CA ASP A 181 -36.37 -6.50 10.90
C ASP A 181 -36.87 -7.77 10.21
N ARG A 182 -38.16 -8.10 10.33
CA ARG A 182 -38.78 -9.27 9.67
C ARG A 182 -38.82 -9.07 8.16
N ASP A 183 -39.28 -7.91 7.70
CA ASP A 183 -39.30 -7.58 6.28
C ASP A 183 -37.88 -7.60 5.69
N ALA A 184 -36.89 -7.16 6.47
CA ALA A 184 -35.49 -7.17 6.07
C ALA A 184 -34.93 -8.58 5.87
N VAL A 185 -35.18 -9.48 6.84
CA VAL A 185 -34.77 -10.88 6.72
C VAL A 185 -35.50 -11.57 5.57
N ASP A 186 -36.80 -11.36 5.42
CA ASP A 186 -37.60 -11.97 4.35
C ASP A 186 -37.18 -11.46 2.97
N ALA A 187 -36.91 -10.15 2.83
CA ALA A 187 -36.42 -9.58 1.59
C ALA A 187 -35.03 -10.13 1.22
N ALA A 188 -34.13 -10.28 2.21
CA ALA A 188 -32.82 -10.89 1.98
C ALA A 188 -32.94 -12.35 1.55
N ALA A 189 -33.78 -13.14 2.22
CA ALA A 189 -34.04 -14.55 1.87
C ALA A 189 -34.61 -14.68 0.46
N ALA A 190 -35.68 -13.93 0.15
CA ALA A 190 -36.32 -13.96 -1.16
C ALA A 190 -35.36 -13.59 -2.30
N ARG A 191 -34.45 -12.63 -2.08
CA ARG A 191 -33.48 -12.22 -3.10
C ARG A 191 -32.31 -13.19 -3.21
N LEU A 192 -31.86 -13.80 -2.11
CA LEU A 192 -30.87 -14.89 -2.15
C LEU A 192 -31.39 -16.07 -2.97
N ASP A 193 -32.65 -16.47 -2.77
CA ASP A 193 -33.28 -17.56 -3.52
C ASP A 193 -33.50 -17.21 -4.99
N ALA A 194 -33.94 -15.98 -5.28
CA ALA A 194 -34.22 -15.55 -6.66
C ALA A 194 -32.96 -15.38 -7.51
N VAL A 195 -31.87 -14.85 -6.94
CA VAL A 195 -30.63 -14.56 -7.68
C VAL A 195 -29.70 -15.77 -7.68
N ASP A 196 -29.66 -16.53 -6.59
CA ASP A 196 -28.60 -17.49 -6.24
C ASP A 196 -27.19 -16.92 -6.52
N PRO A 197 -26.75 -15.92 -5.74
CA PRO A 197 -25.51 -15.20 -6.01
C PRO A 197 -24.26 -16.04 -5.72
N ASP A 198 -23.29 -15.99 -6.62
CA ASP A 198 -21.96 -16.58 -6.40
C ASP A 198 -21.11 -15.70 -5.48
N VAL A 199 -21.32 -14.38 -5.57
CA VAL A 199 -20.62 -13.37 -4.79
C VAL A 199 -21.61 -12.59 -3.93
N LEU A 200 -21.39 -12.60 -2.62
CA LEU A 200 -22.16 -11.81 -1.67
C LEU A 200 -21.35 -10.59 -1.23
N VAL A 201 -21.74 -9.41 -1.71
CA VAL A 201 -21.10 -8.15 -1.35
C VAL A 201 -21.85 -7.55 -0.16
N VAL A 202 -21.16 -7.35 0.96
CA VAL A 202 -21.76 -6.75 2.17
C VAL A 202 -21.15 -5.39 2.45
N SER A 203 -21.92 -4.44 3.00
CA SER A 203 -21.36 -3.16 3.45
C SER A 203 -20.29 -3.34 4.53
N ASP A 204 -20.52 -4.28 5.45
CA ASP A 204 -19.61 -4.66 6.54
C ASP A 204 -19.81 -6.15 6.86
N ALA A 205 -18.73 -6.87 7.14
CA ALA A 205 -18.77 -8.30 7.44
C ALA A 205 -19.67 -8.66 8.65
N ARG A 206 -19.88 -7.72 9.60
CA ARG A 206 -20.77 -7.89 10.76
C ARG A 206 -22.25 -7.97 10.40
N LEU A 207 -22.63 -7.62 9.17
CA LEU A 207 -24.01 -7.75 8.71
C LEU A 207 -24.45 -9.21 8.62
N LEU A 208 -23.54 -10.12 8.25
CA LEU A 208 -23.84 -11.55 8.11
C LEU A 208 -24.30 -12.21 9.43
N PRO A 209 -23.55 -12.11 10.54
CA PRO A 209 -24.02 -12.65 11.82
C PRO A 209 -25.26 -11.92 12.33
N LEU A 210 -25.39 -10.60 12.12
CA LEU A 210 -26.58 -9.85 12.52
C LEU A 210 -27.84 -10.38 11.84
N LEU A 211 -27.78 -10.63 10.53
CA LEU A 211 -28.88 -11.22 9.77
C LEU A 211 -29.21 -12.64 10.25
N ALA A 212 -28.20 -13.49 10.43
CA ALA A 212 -28.39 -14.86 10.91
C ALA A 212 -29.03 -14.90 12.31
N GLU A 213 -28.52 -14.10 13.24
CA GLU A 213 -29.05 -14.01 14.61
C GLU A 213 -30.50 -13.49 14.63
N ARG A 214 -30.80 -12.50 13.78
CA ARG A 214 -32.16 -11.92 13.71
C ARG A 214 -33.15 -12.88 13.06
N ALA A 215 -32.74 -13.63 12.04
CA ALA A 215 -33.57 -14.68 11.43
C ALA A 215 -33.95 -15.76 12.46
N VAL A 216 -32.98 -16.24 13.25
CA VAL A 216 -33.23 -17.20 14.33
C VAL A 216 -34.19 -16.62 15.38
N ALA A 217 -33.97 -15.37 15.82
CA ALA A 217 -34.83 -14.73 16.81
C ALA A 217 -36.29 -14.54 16.33
N LEU A 218 -36.49 -14.37 15.03
CA LEU A 218 -37.81 -14.19 14.40
C LEU A 218 -38.44 -15.51 13.94
N GLY A 219 -37.74 -16.64 14.07
CA GLY A 219 -38.17 -17.92 13.50
C GLY A 219 -38.33 -17.87 11.98
N ALA A 220 -37.54 -17.02 11.30
CA ALA A 220 -37.52 -16.89 9.85
C ALA A 220 -36.41 -17.76 9.26
N ASP A 221 -36.66 -18.32 8.07
CA ASP A 221 -35.65 -19.06 7.33
C ASP A 221 -34.79 -18.08 6.50
N LEU A 222 -33.47 -18.20 6.61
CA LEU A 222 -32.51 -17.37 5.89
C LEU A 222 -31.30 -18.21 5.47
N PRO A 223 -31.34 -18.82 4.27
CA PRO A 223 -30.24 -19.62 3.74
C PRO A 223 -29.14 -18.71 3.19
N LEU A 224 -28.31 -18.13 4.08
CA LEU A 224 -27.16 -17.30 3.68
C LEU A 224 -26.24 -18.08 2.73
N GLY A 225 -25.89 -19.32 3.08
CA GLY A 225 -25.08 -20.22 2.27
C GLY A 225 -25.91 -21.22 1.46
N ARG A 226 -25.27 -21.86 0.48
CA ARG A 226 -25.84 -23.01 -0.26
C ARG A 226 -25.88 -24.29 0.58
N ARG A 227 -25.14 -24.31 1.68
CA ARG A 227 -25.28 -25.27 2.79
C ARG A 227 -25.55 -24.51 4.09
N PRO A 228 -26.21 -25.13 5.08
CA PRO A 228 -26.42 -24.52 6.38
C PRO A 228 -25.09 -24.18 7.06
N GLY A 229 -24.99 -22.98 7.62
CA GLY A 229 -23.83 -22.56 8.41
C GLY A 229 -23.37 -21.14 8.09
N LEU A 230 -22.73 -20.52 9.08
CA LEU A 230 -21.97 -19.29 8.95
C LEU A 230 -20.72 -19.45 9.81
N GLU A 231 -19.56 -19.64 9.19
CA GLU A 231 -18.30 -19.85 9.91
C GLU A 231 -17.60 -18.52 10.17
N ARG A 232 -17.09 -18.31 11.38
CA ARG A 232 -16.19 -17.17 11.67
C ARG A 232 -14.74 -17.60 11.48
N LEU A 233 -14.17 -17.27 10.33
CA LEU A 233 -12.77 -17.56 9.96
C LEU A 233 -11.74 -16.85 10.85
N ALA A 234 -12.03 -15.63 11.29
CA ALA A 234 -11.16 -14.87 12.19
C ALA A 234 -11.96 -13.83 12.99
N GLY A 235 -11.57 -13.60 14.24
CA GLY A 235 -12.12 -12.52 15.07
C GLY A 235 -11.67 -11.12 14.61
N GLU A 236 -12.31 -10.09 15.17
CA GLU A 236 -11.85 -8.70 15.01
C GLU A 236 -10.48 -8.52 15.67
N ASN A 237 -9.58 -7.80 15.00
CA ASN A 237 -8.21 -7.60 15.48
C ASN A 237 -7.78 -6.15 15.31
N THR A 238 -7.10 -5.63 16.31
CA THR A 238 -6.59 -4.25 16.30
C THR A 238 -5.06 -4.28 16.33
N VAL A 239 -4.43 -3.83 15.24
CA VAL A 239 -2.97 -3.84 15.09
C VAL A 239 -2.42 -2.42 15.04
N GLU A 240 -1.46 -2.10 15.92
CA GLU A 240 -0.73 -0.83 15.87
C GLU A 240 0.50 -0.98 14.94
N SER A 241 0.54 -0.20 13.86
CA SER A 241 1.64 -0.19 12.90
C SER A 241 2.02 1.26 12.56
N TYR A 242 3.30 1.62 12.72
CA TYR A 242 3.82 2.97 12.49
C TYR A 242 3.03 4.07 13.24
N GLY A 243 2.68 3.81 14.51
CA GLY A 243 1.89 4.73 15.34
C GLY A 243 0.45 4.93 14.89
N ARG A 244 -0.03 4.14 13.92
CA ARG A 244 -1.43 4.08 13.49
C ARG A 244 -2.02 2.74 13.90
N VAL A 245 -3.13 2.80 14.59
CA VAL A 245 -3.92 1.61 14.91
C VAL A 245 -4.84 1.31 13.73
N ARG A 246 -4.78 0.07 13.24
CA ARG A 246 -5.62 -0.48 12.18
C ARG A 246 -6.56 -1.50 12.79
N HIS A 247 -7.85 -1.30 12.63
CA HIS A 247 -8.87 -2.28 12.95
C HIS A 247 -9.08 -3.20 11.74
N SER A 248 -9.05 -4.51 11.96
CA SER A 248 -9.43 -5.53 10.99
C SER A 248 -10.77 -6.13 11.46
N PRO A 249 -11.83 -6.09 10.63
CA PRO A 249 -13.11 -6.67 11.00
C PRO A 249 -13.01 -8.19 11.13
N ALA A 250 -13.96 -8.78 11.86
CA ALA A 250 -14.14 -10.22 11.87
C ALA A 250 -14.43 -10.72 10.44
N ARG A 251 -14.00 -11.94 10.15
CA ARG A 251 -14.12 -12.57 8.83
C ARG A 251 -15.08 -13.73 8.93
N TYR A 252 -15.95 -13.82 7.93
CA TYR A 252 -16.97 -14.85 7.87
C TYR A 252 -16.89 -15.59 6.53
N ASP A 253 -17.28 -16.85 6.58
CA ASP A 253 -17.46 -17.72 5.43
C ASP A 253 -18.92 -18.11 5.31
N VAL A 254 -19.42 -18.05 4.09
CA VAL A 254 -20.80 -18.39 3.74
C VAL A 254 -20.73 -19.57 2.78
N PRO A 255 -21.07 -20.79 3.21
CA PRO A 255 -20.81 -22.00 2.44
C PRO A 255 -21.29 -21.89 0.98
N GLY A 256 -20.36 -22.12 0.07
CA GLY A 256 -20.57 -22.05 -1.37
C GLY A 256 -20.72 -20.67 -1.98
N ARG A 257 -20.45 -19.57 -1.25
CA ARG A 257 -20.47 -18.21 -1.79
C ARG A 257 -19.18 -17.46 -1.45
N ALA A 258 -18.69 -16.63 -2.37
CA ALA A 258 -17.57 -15.75 -2.09
C ALA A 258 -18.07 -14.44 -1.44
N VAL A 259 -17.64 -14.17 -0.21
CA VAL A 259 -18.00 -12.94 0.52
C VAL A 259 -17.02 -11.82 0.21
N VAL A 260 -17.55 -10.63 -0.09
CA VAL A 260 -16.80 -9.39 -0.28
C VAL A 260 -17.29 -8.34 0.72
N ASP A 261 -16.47 -8.05 1.73
CA ASP A 261 -16.68 -6.92 2.65
C ASP A 261 -16.26 -5.61 1.98
N ALA A 262 -17.24 -4.84 1.50
CA ALA A 262 -17.01 -3.60 0.78
C ALA A 262 -16.41 -2.49 1.67
N GLY A 263 -16.81 -2.41 2.95
CA GLY A 263 -16.29 -1.44 3.91
C GLY A 263 -14.83 -1.72 4.28
N GLY A 264 -14.46 -2.99 4.39
CA GLY A 264 -13.11 -3.44 4.71
C GLY A 264 -12.16 -3.58 3.51
N SER A 265 -12.67 -3.76 2.29
CA SER A 265 -11.84 -4.09 1.12
C SER A 265 -11.36 -2.86 0.35
N PHE A 266 -10.06 -2.56 0.46
CA PHE A 266 -9.42 -1.52 -0.35
C PHE A 266 -9.48 -1.84 -1.85
N LEU A 267 -9.21 -3.10 -2.24
CA LEU A 267 -9.17 -3.51 -3.63
C LEU A 267 -10.56 -3.42 -4.29
N TRP A 268 -11.60 -3.88 -3.60
CA TRP A 268 -12.99 -3.72 -4.06
C TRP A 268 -13.32 -2.26 -4.37
N ASN A 269 -12.99 -1.35 -3.45
CA ASN A 269 -13.31 0.07 -3.59
C ASN A 269 -12.53 0.76 -4.71
N GLN A 270 -11.44 0.18 -5.18
CA GLN A 270 -10.61 0.76 -6.25
C GLN A 270 -10.87 0.13 -7.62
N SER A 271 -11.32 -1.12 -7.66
CA SER A 271 -11.36 -1.87 -8.92
C SER A 271 -12.57 -2.79 -9.10
N ARG A 272 -13.47 -2.87 -8.12
CA ARG A 272 -14.68 -3.71 -8.14
C ARG A 272 -14.36 -5.18 -8.50
N LEU A 273 -15.38 -5.94 -8.90
CA LEU A 273 -15.26 -7.36 -9.22
C LEU A 273 -14.29 -7.61 -10.38
N ASP A 274 -14.36 -6.81 -11.46
CA ASP A 274 -13.45 -6.94 -12.62
C ASP A 274 -11.98 -6.94 -12.22
N GLY A 275 -11.61 -6.00 -11.35
CA GLY A 275 -10.24 -5.90 -10.85
C GLY A 275 -9.87 -7.02 -9.91
N LEU A 276 -10.78 -7.46 -9.04
CA LEU A 276 -10.54 -8.62 -8.18
C LEU A 276 -10.33 -9.89 -9.00
N LEU A 277 -11.16 -10.15 -10.01
CA LEU A 277 -11.02 -11.32 -10.88
C LEU A 277 -9.71 -11.31 -11.66
N TYR A 278 -9.27 -10.15 -12.15
CA TYR A 278 -7.93 -10.03 -12.73
C TYR A 278 -6.83 -10.37 -11.72
N LEU A 279 -6.96 -9.95 -10.46
CA LEU A 279 -6.00 -10.28 -9.42
C LEU A 279 -6.06 -11.77 -9.03
N VAL A 280 -7.24 -12.41 -9.04
CA VAL A 280 -7.40 -13.86 -8.88
C VAL A 280 -6.64 -14.58 -9.99
N GLU A 281 -6.85 -14.21 -11.24
CA GLU A 281 -6.13 -14.75 -12.41
C GLU A 281 -4.61 -14.61 -12.24
N ARG A 282 -4.16 -13.43 -11.80
CA ARG A 282 -2.73 -13.15 -11.68
C ARG A 282 -2.08 -13.71 -10.44
N SER A 283 -2.80 -13.97 -9.36
CA SER A 283 -2.24 -14.40 -8.07
C SER A 283 -2.57 -15.84 -7.69
N TRP A 284 -3.62 -16.42 -8.29
CA TRP A 284 -4.21 -17.71 -7.90
C TRP A 284 -4.71 -17.74 -6.45
N ARG A 285 -4.93 -16.58 -5.86
CA ARG A 285 -5.61 -16.45 -4.57
C ARG A 285 -7.12 -16.40 -4.83
N PRO A 286 -7.94 -17.25 -4.20
CA PRO A 286 -9.39 -17.26 -4.39
C PRO A 286 -10.07 -15.91 -4.15
N LEU A 287 -11.27 -15.71 -4.70
CA LEU A 287 -11.93 -14.41 -4.76
C LEU A 287 -12.12 -13.77 -3.38
N GLN A 288 -12.68 -14.50 -2.41
CA GLN A 288 -12.88 -14.02 -1.04
C GLN A 288 -11.55 -13.66 -0.36
N GLU A 289 -10.51 -14.48 -0.54
CA GLU A 289 -9.18 -14.22 0.00
C GLU A 289 -8.50 -13.01 -0.66
N THR A 290 -8.75 -12.78 -1.95
CA THR A 290 -8.25 -11.62 -2.70
C THR A 290 -8.98 -10.35 -2.29
N ALA A 291 -10.30 -10.41 -2.06
CA ALA A 291 -11.09 -9.28 -1.60
C ALA A 291 -10.60 -8.76 -0.23
N ARG A 292 -10.21 -9.65 0.69
CA ARG A 292 -9.66 -9.27 2.01
C ARG A 292 -8.15 -8.95 2.01
N ALA A 293 -7.45 -9.21 0.91
CA ALA A 293 -6.00 -9.05 0.87
C ALA A 293 -5.57 -7.58 0.77
N SER A 294 -4.43 -7.26 1.40
CA SER A 294 -3.74 -6.01 1.10
C SER A 294 -3.05 -6.08 -0.27
N ILE A 295 -2.78 -4.94 -0.89
CA ILE A 295 -2.02 -4.86 -2.16
C ILE A 295 -0.68 -5.60 -2.08
N GLY A 296 0.01 -5.52 -0.94
CA GLY A 296 1.28 -6.21 -0.72
C GLY A 296 1.09 -7.72 -0.54
N ARG A 297 -0.02 -8.17 0.05
CA ARG A 297 -0.34 -9.60 0.16
C ARG A 297 -0.67 -10.20 -1.21
N VAL A 298 -1.41 -9.48 -2.06
CA VAL A 298 -1.64 -9.90 -3.46
C VAL A 298 -0.33 -10.00 -4.22
N LEU A 299 0.55 -8.98 -4.15
CA LEU A 299 1.88 -9.04 -4.76
C LEU A 299 2.69 -10.24 -4.25
N THR A 300 2.66 -10.49 -2.93
CA THR A 300 3.33 -11.65 -2.32
C THR A 300 2.79 -12.96 -2.90
N SER A 301 1.47 -13.10 -3.11
CA SER A 301 0.91 -14.31 -3.75
C SER A 301 1.37 -14.49 -5.20
N ILE A 302 1.47 -13.41 -5.99
CA ILE A 302 2.03 -13.48 -7.36
C ILE A 302 3.50 -13.94 -7.30
N GLN A 303 4.29 -13.35 -6.39
CA GLN A 303 5.69 -13.73 -6.16
C GLN A 303 5.84 -15.17 -5.68
N THR A 304 4.98 -15.64 -4.79
CA THR A 304 4.94 -17.02 -4.31
C THR A 304 4.71 -17.99 -5.47
N ARG A 305 3.77 -17.70 -6.38
CA ARG A 305 3.57 -18.57 -7.56
C ARG A 305 4.80 -18.61 -8.46
N GLU A 306 5.42 -17.47 -8.69
CA GLU A 306 6.68 -17.40 -9.46
C GLU A 306 7.80 -18.19 -8.76
N ALA A 307 7.91 -18.10 -7.43
CA ALA A 307 8.91 -18.83 -6.66
C ALA A 307 8.69 -20.35 -6.77
N HIS A 308 7.44 -20.82 -6.63
CA HIS A 308 7.11 -22.24 -6.82
C HIS A 308 7.38 -22.73 -8.25
N ALA A 309 7.10 -21.91 -9.27
CA ALA A 309 7.44 -22.23 -10.66
C ALA A 309 8.95 -22.40 -10.88
N ARG A 310 9.76 -21.73 -10.06
CA ARG A 310 11.24 -21.84 -10.01
C ARG A 310 11.74 -22.91 -9.03
N ASP A 311 10.85 -23.68 -8.40
CA ASP A 311 11.15 -24.65 -7.35
C ASP A 311 11.84 -24.06 -6.10
N VAL A 312 11.54 -22.79 -5.81
CA VAL A 312 12.05 -22.03 -4.65
C VAL A 312 11.00 -21.98 -3.54
N LEU A 313 11.41 -22.33 -2.32
CA LEU A 313 10.53 -22.33 -1.15
C LEU A 313 10.24 -20.93 -0.62
N VAL A 314 9.05 -20.74 -0.05
CA VAL A 314 8.63 -19.46 0.52
C VAL A 314 8.96 -19.42 2.01
N PRO A 315 9.84 -18.52 2.48
CA PRO A 315 10.24 -18.51 3.88
C PRO A 315 9.10 -18.04 4.80
N TRP A 316 8.92 -18.70 5.95
CA TRP A 316 7.92 -18.28 6.94
C TRP A 316 8.20 -16.85 7.44
N ASN A 317 9.44 -16.56 7.84
CA ASN A 317 9.88 -15.21 8.17
C ASN A 317 11.09 -14.81 7.31
N LYS A 318 11.34 -13.51 7.12
CA LYS A 318 12.52 -13.03 6.40
C LYS A 318 13.76 -13.18 7.29
N TRP A 319 14.78 -13.89 6.79
CA TRP A 319 16.04 -14.12 7.52
C TRP A 319 17.26 -13.50 6.86
N ARG A 320 17.11 -12.92 5.66
CA ARG A 320 18.22 -12.33 4.92
C ARG A 320 18.53 -10.95 5.51
N PRO A 321 19.65 -10.77 6.23
CA PRO A 321 20.07 -9.45 6.66
C PRO A 321 20.54 -8.63 5.45
N GLU A 322 20.64 -7.34 5.65
CA GLU A 322 21.36 -6.43 4.76
C GLU A 322 22.84 -6.83 4.68
N ALA A 323 23.44 -6.66 3.50
CA ALA A 323 24.87 -6.82 3.32
C ALA A 323 25.63 -5.78 4.15
N TRP A 324 26.84 -6.13 4.59
CA TRP A 324 27.68 -5.16 5.29
C TRP A 324 27.99 -3.97 4.37
N LYS A 325 27.94 -2.76 4.92
CA LYS A 325 28.25 -1.50 4.24
C LYS A 325 29.19 -0.66 5.10
N SER A 326 30.07 0.11 4.46
CA SER A 326 30.79 1.18 5.15
C SER A 326 29.81 2.29 5.56
N VAL A 327 30.21 3.18 6.47
CA VAL A 327 29.37 4.32 6.88
C VAL A 327 29.07 5.24 5.68
N ASP A 328 30.05 5.42 4.79
CA ASP A 328 29.89 6.26 3.60
C ASP A 328 28.91 5.63 2.60
N ASP A 329 29.02 4.32 2.36
CA ASP A 329 28.09 3.59 1.49
C ASP A 329 26.68 3.57 2.08
N LEU A 330 26.55 3.41 3.39
CA LEU A 330 25.26 3.47 4.08
C LEU A 330 24.62 4.86 3.92
N HIS A 331 25.38 5.94 4.07
CA HIS A 331 24.90 7.31 3.85
C HIS A 331 24.53 7.59 2.38
N ALA A 332 25.21 6.95 1.42
CA ALA A 332 24.87 7.03 0.01
C ALA A 332 23.59 6.24 -0.31
N ALA A 333 23.45 5.05 0.27
CA ALA A 333 22.36 4.12 0.06
C ALA A 333 21.05 4.55 0.74
N ASP A 334 21.11 5.17 1.92
CA ASP A 334 19.95 5.65 2.70
C ASP A 334 19.30 6.93 2.12
N ARG A 335 19.49 7.17 0.83
CA ARG A 335 18.87 8.26 0.08
C ARG A 335 17.61 7.75 -0.63
N GLY A 336 16.49 8.39 -0.33
CA GLY A 336 15.24 8.17 -1.06
C GLY A 336 15.25 8.73 -2.48
N GLY A 337 14.06 8.78 -3.09
CA GLY A 337 13.85 9.45 -4.37
C GLY A 337 14.26 10.93 -4.32
N LEU A 338 14.68 11.47 -5.46
CA LEU A 338 15.14 12.86 -5.56
C LEU A 338 13.95 13.82 -5.44
N THR A 339 14.13 14.92 -4.72
CA THR A 339 13.18 16.04 -4.71
C THR A 339 13.95 17.34 -4.91
N PHE A 340 13.51 18.15 -5.86
CA PHE A 340 14.01 19.51 -6.04
C PHE A 340 13.20 20.45 -5.15
N ASP A 341 13.90 21.33 -4.42
CA ASP A 341 13.24 22.38 -3.64
C ASP A 341 12.32 23.18 -4.57
N PRO A 342 11.02 23.34 -4.26
CA PRO A 342 10.14 24.13 -5.09
C PRO A 342 10.57 25.59 -5.07
N GLU A 343 10.52 26.23 -6.23
CA GLU A 343 10.58 27.68 -6.33
C GLU A 343 9.28 28.26 -5.74
N VAL A 344 9.37 28.85 -4.54
CA VAL A 344 8.22 29.41 -3.85
C VAL A 344 7.65 30.60 -4.61
N GLY A 345 6.34 30.59 -4.83
CA GLY A 345 5.65 31.66 -5.54
C GLY A 345 4.61 31.12 -6.52
N LEU A 346 3.97 32.06 -7.22
CA LEU A 346 3.07 31.79 -8.33
C LEU A 346 3.88 31.77 -9.62
N HIS A 347 3.68 30.73 -10.42
CA HIS A 347 4.30 30.54 -11.73
C HIS A 347 3.19 30.35 -12.75
N GLU A 348 3.31 31.02 -13.90
CA GLU A 348 2.38 30.89 -15.02
C GLU A 348 2.88 29.83 -16.02
N ASP A 349 1.96 29.33 -16.85
CA ASP A 349 2.24 28.39 -17.94
C ASP A 349 3.08 27.17 -17.52
N VAL A 350 2.69 26.55 -16.40
CA VAL A 350 3.40 25.40 -15.84
C VAL A 350 2.90 24.12 -16.49
N VAL A 351 3.82 23.26 -16.91
CA VAL A 351 3.53 21.93 -17.42
C VAL A 351 4.07 20.89 -16.44
N ALA A 352 3.19 20.00 -15.99
CA ALA A 352 3.58 18.84 -15.19
C ALA A 352 3.86 17.64 -16.10
N PHE A 353 4.99 17.01 -15.86
CA PHE A 353 5.41 15.77 -16.48
C PHE A 353 5.53 14.68 -15.41
N ASP A 354 5.13 13.46 -15.73
CA ASP A 354 5.18 12.30 -14.81
C ASP A 354 5.73 11.06 -15.52
N PHE A 355 6.66 10.35 -14.87
CA PHE A 355 7.18 9.11 -15.41
C PHE A 355 6.19 7.95 -15.19
N ALA A 356 5.69 7.40 -16.28
CA ALA A 356 4.67 6.36 -16.25
C ALA A 356 5.18 5.07 -15.56
N SER A 357 4.79 4.87 -14.30
CA SER A 357 5.18 3.70 -13.51
C SER A 357 6.71 3.57 -13.36
N LEU A 358 7.36 4.67 -12.95
CA LEU A 358 8.82 4.79 -12.81
C LEU A 358 9.46 3.57 -12.14
N TYR A 359 9.10 3.26 -10.89
CA TYR A 359 9.78 2.19 -10.14
C TYR A 359 9.60 0.79 -10.72
N PRO A 360 8.37 0.31 -11.06
CA PRO A 360 8.23 -0.96 -11.76
C PRO A 360 9.05 -1.03 -13.06
N ARG A 361 9.17 0.08 -13.79
CA ARG A 361 9.93 0.13 -15.03
C ARG A 361 11.42 0.06 -14.78
N ILE A 362 11.94 0.77 -13.77
CA ILE A 362 13.33 0.64 -13.32
C ILE A 362 13.63 -0.81 -12.98
N ILE A 363 12.76 -1.47 -12.19
CA ILE A 363 12.93 -2.88 -11.82
C ILE A 363 13.09 -3.77 -13.06
N CYS A 364 12.20 -3.62 -14.04
CA CYS A 364 12.20 -4.47 -15.23
C CYS A 364 13.34 -4.12 -16.21
N ASP A 365 13.56 -2.84 -16.50
CA ASP A 365 14.52 -2.40 -17.51
C ASP A 365 15.97 -2.48 -17.03
N ARG A 366 16.21 -2.31 -15.73
CA ARG A 366 17.54 -2.42 -15.11
C ARG A 366 17.75 -3.76 -14.41
N ASN A 367 16.82 -4.70 -14.57
CA ASN A 367 16.89 -6.06 -14.04
C ASN A 367 17.15 -6.12 -12.51
N VAL A 368 16.55 -5.19 -11.74
CA VAL A 368 16.80 -5.06 -10.30
C VAL A 368 15.96 -6.08 -9.53
N SER A 369 16.61 -7.10 -8.96
CA SER A 369 15.93 -8.22 -8.31
C SER A 369 16.77 -8.80 -7.16
N PRO A 370 16.15 -9.46 -6.15
CA PRO A 370 16.89 -10.01 -5.01
C PRO A 370 17.97 -11.04 -5.39
N ASP A 371 17.80 -11.70 -6.52
CA ASP A 371 18.68 -12.69 -7.14
C ASP A 371 19.72 -12.10 -8.10
N THR A 372 19.55 -10.85 -8.55
CA THR A 372 20.44 -10.24 -9.56
C THR A 372 21.35 -9.16 -8.99
N VAL A 373 20.89 -8.42 -7.98
CA VAL A 373 21.66 -7.34 -7.34
C VAL A 373 22.76 -7.92 -6.46
N LEU A 374 23.98 -7.37 -6.55
CA LEU A 374 25.16 -7.87 -5.82
C LEU A 374 25.36 -9.38 -6.06
N CYS A 375 25.31 -9.79 -7.32
CA CYS A 375 25.58 -11.17 -7.72
C CYS A 375 27.08 -11.47 -7.70
N ASP A 376 27.45 -12.71 -7.38
CA ASP A 376 28.85 -13.12 -7.27
C ASP A 376 29.52 -13.25 -8.66
N CYS A 377 28.76 -13.58 -9.71
CA CYS A 377 29.28 -13.79 -11.07
C CYS A 377 29.76 -12.51 -11.77
N HIS A 378 29.41 -11.33 -11.24
CA HIS A 378 29.78 -10.02 -11.79
C HIS A 378 30.45 -9.12 -10.74
N ALA A 379 31.13 -9.73 -9.76
CA ALA A 379 31.87 -8.99 -8.73
C ALA A 379 32.87 -8.01 -9.38
N GLY A 380 32.69 -6.71 -9.12
CA GLY A 380 33.53 -5.63 -9.66
C GLY A 380 32.89 -4.79 -10.77
N ARG A 381 31.62 -5.03 -11.14
CA ARG A 381 30.82 -4.09 -11.94
C ARG A 381 30.12 -3.07 -11.04
N ASP A 382 30.07 -1.82 -11.51
CA ASP A 382 29.41 -0.70 -10.85
C ASP A 382 28.18 -0.25 -11.64
N ASP A 383 27.20 -1.15 -11.80
CA ASP A 383 26.03 -0.90 -12.65
C ASP A 383 25.03 0.09 -12.04
N VAL A 384 24.93 0.12 -10.70
CA VAL A 384 24.04 1.02 -9.95
C VAL A 384 24.73 2.35 -9.66
N PRO A 385 24.18 3.50 -10.12
CA PRO A 385 24.75 4.82 -9.88
C PRO A 385 24.97 5.10 -8.40
N GLU A 386 26.05 5.80 -8.05
CA GLU A 386 26.42 6.19 -6.67
C GLU A 386 26.75 5.04 -5.70
N LEU A 387 26.32 3.80 -5.97
CA LEU A 387 26.38 2.69 -5.00
C LEU A 387 27.33 1.56 -5.39
N GLY A 388 27.76 1.48 -6.66
CA GLY A 388 28.71 0.46 -7.11
C GLY A 388 28.18 -0.97 -7.02
N TYR A 389 26.85 -1.16 -7.04
CA TYR A 389 26.28 -2.51 -7.04
C TYR A 389 26.33 -3.08 -8.44
N ALA A 390 26.80 -4.32 -8.56
CA ALA A 390 26.66 -5.12 -9.77
C ALA A 390 25.22 -5.61 -9.92
N VAL A 391 24.72 -5.66 -11.15
CA VAL A 391 23.43 -6.29 -11.49
C VAL A 391 23.67 -7.36 -12.56
N CYS A 392 23.24 -8.59 -12.26
CA CYS A 392 23.38 -9.72 -13.18
C CYS A 392 22.67 -9.45 -14.52
N ASP A 393 23.21 -10.01 -15.61
CA ASP A 393 22.57 -9.96 -16.93
C ASP A 393 21.48 -11.03 -17.10
N GLU A 394 21.47 -12.06 -16.24
CA GLU A 394 20.41 -13.08 -16.22
C GLU A 394 19.09 -12.50 -15.71
N ARG A 395 17.98 -12.89 -16.34
CA ARG A 395 16.67 -12.32 -16.04
C ARG A 395 16.23 -12.62 -14.60
N GLY A 396 16.05 -11.55 -13.82
CA GLY A 396 15.72 -11.65 -12.40
C GLY A 396 14.28 -12.04 -12.10
N PHE A 397 14.07 -12.50 -10.88
CA PHE A 397 12.75 -12.82 -10.31
C PHE A 397 11.70 -11.70 -10.41
N LEU A 398 12.03 -10.47 -9.97
CA LEU A 398 11.06 -9.37 -9.99
C LEU A 398 10.63 -8.95 -11.41
N PRO A 399 11.54 -8.85 -12.40
CA PRO A 399 11.15 -8.69 -13.80
C PRO A 399 10.13 -9.71 -14.30
N ASP A 400 10.25 -10.99 -13.91
CA ASP A 400 9.29 -12.04 -14.29
C ASP A 400 7.91 -11.80 -13.66
N VAL A 401 7.89 -11.35 -12.42
CA VAL A 401 6.66 -11.00 -11.69
C VAL A 401 5.97 -9.74 -12.27
N LEU A 402 6.74 -8.69 -12.59
CA LEU A 402 6.20 -7.37 -12.87
C LEU A 402 5.99 -7.07 -14.35
N SER A 403 6.80 -7.63 -15.25
CA SER A 403 6.67 -7.39 -16.71
C SER A 403 5.29 -7.77 -17.25
N PRO A 404 4.70 -8.92 -16.87
CA PRO A 404 3.36 -9.29 -17.33
C PRO A 404 2.29 -8.29 -16.85
N LEU A 405 2.39 -7.78 -15.63
CA LEU A 405 1.48 -6.77 -15.09
C LEU A 405 1.59 -5.44 -15.86
N LEU A 406 2.81 -5.00 -16.17
CA LEU A 406 3.04 -3.80 -16.98
C LEU A 406 2.47 -3.93 -18.39
N ALA A 407 2.69 -5.09 -19.03
CA ALA A 407 2.16 -5.38 -20.36
C ALA A 407 0.62 -5.38 -20.37
N ASP A 408 -0.01 -6.04 -19.38
CA ASP A 408 -1.46 -6.09 -19.23
C ASP A 408 -2.06 -4.71 -19.00
N ARG A 409 -1.46 -3.93 -18.10
CA ARG A 409 -1.95 -2.56 -17.83
C ARG A 409 -1.90 -1.70 -19.09
N ARG A 410 -0.85 -1.82 -19.90
CA ARG A 410 -0.75 -1.11 -21.18
C ARG A 410 -1.82 -1.60 -22.16
N ARG A 411 -2.05 -2.91 -22.26
CA ARG A 411 -3.10 -3.50 -23.11
C ARG A 411 -4.49 -2.99 -22.70
N LEU A 412 -4.83 -3.09 -21.42
CA LEU A 412 -6.14 -2.68 -20.88
C LEU A 412 -6.40 -1.19 -21.06
N LYS A 413 -5.39 -0.33 -20.89
CA LYS A 413 -5.51 1.11 -21.22
C LYS A 413 -5.85 1.34 -22.70
N ARG A 414 -5.25 0.56 -23.62
CA ARG A 414 -5.58 0.64 -25.05
C ARG A 414 -6.99 0.12 -25.33
N THR A 415 -7.39 -0.97 -24.70
CA THR A 415 -8.75 -1.52 -24.78
C THR A 415 -9.78 -0.50 -24.34
N ALA A 416 -9.59 0.14 -23.17
CA ALA A 416 -10.49 1.17 -22.68
C ALA A 416 -10.65 2.33 -23.68
N ARG A 417 -9.54 2.88 -24.19
CA ARG A 417 -9.56 3.96 -25.19
C ARG A 417 -10.20 3.56 -26.52
N ALA A 418 -10.12 2.28 -26.90
CA ALA A 418 -10.75 1.79 -28.12
C ALA A 418 -12.26 1.62 -27.91
N ALA A 419 -12.67 1.08 -26.77
CA ALA A 419 -14.07 0.92 -26.37
C ALA A 419 -14.76 2.28 -26.23
N ASP A 420 -14.10 3.28 -25.63
CA ASP A 420 -14.59 4.67 -25.54
C ASP A 420 -14.92 5.25 -26.92
N ARG A 421 -14.01 5.06 -27.89
CA ARG A 421 -14.22 5.53 -29.26
C ARG A 421 -15.33 4.78 -30.00
N ALA A 422 -15.61 3.55 -29.57
CA ALA A 422 -16.68 2.72 -30.12
C ALA A 422 -18.02 2.91 -29.39
N GLY A 423 -18.08 3.68 -28.29
CA GLY A 423 -19.26 3.84 -27.46
C GLY A 423 -19.60 2.60 -26.60
N ASP A 424 -18.67 1.67 -26.42
CA ASP A 424 -18.84 0.47 -25.59
C ASP A 424 -18.41 0.76 -24.14
N GLU A 425 -19.31 1.37 -23.37
CA GLU A 425 -19.01 1.80 -22.00
C GLU A 425 -18.73 0.62 -21.06
N ALA A 426 -19.40 -0.52 -21.25
CA ALA A 426 -19.23 -1.70 -20.42
C ALA A 426 -17.79 -2.24 -20.53
N THR A 427 -17.29 -2.43 -21.75
CA THR A 427 -15.90 -2.86 -21.98
C THR A 427 -14.91 -1.80 -21.49
N ALA A 428 -15.19 -0.51 -21.71
CA ALA A 428 -14.33 0.57 -21.25
C ALA A 428 -14.17 0.56 -19.73
N THR A 429 -15.29 0.47 -19.01
CA THR A 429 -15.33 0.44 -17.54
C THR A 429 -14.64 -0.81 -16.97
N ALA A 430 -14.92 -2.00 -17.51
CA ALA A 430 -14.23 -3.23 -17.09
C ALA A 430 -12.71 -3.15 -17.31
N ALA A 431 -12.27 -2.63 -18.45
CA ALA A 431 -10.84 -2.46 -18.75
C ALA A 431 -10.16 -1.44 -17.82
N ARG A 432 -10.82 -0.32 -17.50
CA ARG A 432 -10.33 0.68 -16.54
C ARG A 432 -10.19 0.09 -15.14
N ARG A 433 -11.19 -0.66 -14.68
CA ARG A 433 -11.18 -1.35 -13.38
C ARG A 433 -10.01 -2.32 -13.23
N ARG A 434 -9.80 -3.18 -14.24
CA ARG A 434 -8.63 -4.10 -14.27
C ARG A 434 -7.30 -3.34 -14.30
N ALA A 435 -7.19 -2.29 -15.12
CA ALA A 435 -5.99 -1.46 -15.16
C ALA A 435 -5.72 -0.73 -13.82
N GLY A 436 -6.79 -0.36 -13.10
CA GLY A 436 -6.74 0.21 -11.76
C GLY A 436 -6.22 -0.79 -10.72
N ALA A 437 -6.72 -2.03 -10.73
CA ALA A 437 -6.22 -3.10 -9.86
C ALA A 437 -4.70 -3.31 -10.04
N ILE A 438 -4.24 -3.39 -11.30
CA ILE A 438 -2.81 -3.53 -11.61
C ILE A 438 -2.01 -2.34 -11.08
N LYS A 439 -2.49 -1.11 -11.29
CA LYS A 439 -1.83 0.11 -10.79
C LYS A 439 -1.54 -0.02 -9.30
N TRP A 440 -2.53 -0.42 -8.52
CA TRP A 440 -2.39 -0.52 -7.06
C TRP A 440 -1.38 -1.59 -6.61
N VAL A 441 -1.32 -2.73 -7.31
CA VAL A 441 -0.28 -3.74 -7.08
C VAL A 441 1.10 -3.18 -7.42
N LEU A 442 1.25 -2.52 -8.58
CA LEU A 442 2.51 -1.94 -9.02
C LEU A 442 3.03 -0.82 -8.10
N VAL A 443 2.15 -0.02 -7.50
CA VAL A 443 2.55 1.02 -6.53
C VAL A 443 3.23 0.41 -5.28
N SER A 444 2.92 -0.84 -4.95
CA SER A 444 3.50 -1.50 -3.76
C SER A 444 4.88 -2.11 -3.99
N CYS A 445 5.29 -2.37 -5.24
CA CYS A 445 6.47 -3.18 -5.53
C CYS A 445 7.79 -2.59 -4.99
N PHE A 446 7.92 -1.26 -5.02
CA PHE A 446 9.10 -0.53 -4.53
C PHE A 446 9.20 -0.56 -3.00
N GLY A 447 8.15 -0.10 -2.31
CA GLY A 447 8.13 -0.07 -0.85
C GLY A 447 8.25 -1.47 -0.23
N TYR A 448 7.80 -2.49 -0.96
CA TYR A 448 7.96 -3.88 -0.56
C TYR A 448 9.42 -4.32 -0.46
N GLN A 449 10.33 -3.80 -1.30
CA GLN A 449 11.75 -4.19 -1.25
C GLN A 449 12.44 -3.72 0.04
N GLY A 450 12.07 -2.54 0.55
CA GLY A 450 12.58 -2.00 1.81
C GLY A 450 11.83 -2.50 3.05
N TYR A 451 10.75 -3.29 2.90
CA TYR A 451 9.96 -3.75 4.03
C TYR A 451 10.63 -4.91 4.77
N ARG A 452 10.81 -4.78 6.08
CA ARG A 452 11.48 -5.79 6.93
C ARG A 452 10.86 -7.19 6.82
N ASN A 453 9.54 -7.30 6.67
CA ASN A 453 8.87 -8.62 6.63
C ASN A 453 8.49 -9.05 5.20
N ALA A 454 8.97 -8.36 4.16
CA ALA A 454 8.77 -8.80 2.78
C ALA A 454 9.57 -10.09 2.50
N LYS A 455 8.88 -11.16 2.12
CA LYS A 455 9.48 -12.51 1.96
C LYS A 455 10.56 -12.53 0.88
N PHE A 456 10.28 -11.86 -0.23
CA PHE A 456 11.20 -11.69 -1.35
C PHE A 456 11.76 -10.25 -1.43
N GLY A 457 11.68 -9.48 -0.34
CA GLY A 457 12.20 -8.13 -0.32
C GLY A 457 13.71 -8.12 -0.07
N ARG A 458 14.44 -7.22 -0.73
CA ARG A 458 15.87 -7.00 -0.48
C ARG A 458 16.17 -5.50 -0.44
N ILE A 459 16.82 -5.04 0.62
CA ILE A 459 17.04 -3.59 0.84
C ILE A 459 17.97 -3.01 -0.24
N GLU A 460 18.94 -3.78 -0.72
CA GLU A 460 19.83 -3.33 -1.80
C GLU A 460 19.07 -3.13 -3.13
N CYS A 461 17.96 -3.85 -3.35
CA CYS A 461 17.07 -3.55 -4.47
C CYS A 461 16.33 -2.22 -4.27
N HIS A 462 15.88 -1.92 -3.05
CA HIS A 462 15.25 -0.64 -2.73
C HIS A 462 16.21 0.54 -2.97
N GLU A 463 17.45 0.40 -2.52
CA GLU A 463 18.53 1.37 -2.70
C GLU A 463 18.86 1.56 -4.19
N ALA A 464 19.03 0.47 -4.94
CA ALA A 464 19.28 0.52 -6.38
C ALA A 464 18.15 1.19 -7.17
N ILE A 465 16.89 0.89 -6.83
CA ILE A 465 15.73 1.55 -7.46
C ILE A 465 15.77 3.07 -7.21
N ASN A 466 16.05 3.50 -5.97
CA ASN A 466 16.17 4.92 -5.65
C ASN A 466 17.32 5.57 -6.43
N ALA A 467 18.50 4.93 -6.48
CA ALA A 467 19.66 5.44 -7.21
C ALA A 467 19.35 5.66 -8.70
N TYR A 468 18.76 4.65 -9.37
CA TYR A 468 18.32 4.81 -10.76
C TYR A 468 17.23 5.87 -10.93
N ALA A 469 16.30 5.99 -9.98
CA ALA A 469 15.26 7.02 -10.04
C ALA A 469 15.86 8.44 -9.94
N ARG A 470 16.88 8.64 -9.10
CA ARG A 470 17.62 9.90 -9.02
C ARG A 470 18.33 10.22 -10.34
N ASP A 471 19.04 9.25 -10.92
CA ASP A 471 19.72 9.41 -12.21
C ASP A 471 18.73 9.80 -13.32
N VAL A 472 17.61 9.08 -13.42
CA VAL A 472 16.52 9.36 -14.36
C VAL A 472 16.04 10.81 -14.23
N LEU A 473 15.74 11.25 -13.01
CA LEU A 473 15.20 12.59 -12.78
C LEU A 473 16.24 13.70 -13.05
N LEU A 474 17.50 13.48 -12.69
CA LEU A 474 18.61 14.42 -12.97
C LEU A 474 18.86 14.57 -14.47
N ARG A 475 18.82 13.47 -15.21
CA ARG A 475 18.96 13.48 -16.67
C ARG A 475 17.79 14.19 -17.34
N ALA A 476 16.56 13.91 -16.90
CA ALA A 476 15.36 14.59 -17.38
C ALA A 476 15.43 16.10 -17.16
N LYS A 477 15.81 16.53 -15.95
CA LYS A 477 16.05 17.95 -15.62
C LYS A 477 17.08 18.58 -16.57
N SER A 478 18.25 17.96 -16.72
CA SER A 478 19.33 18.51 -17.55
C SER A 478 18.90 18.64 -19.02
N MET A 479 18.13 17.66 -19.52
CA MET A 479 17.59 17.68 -20.88
C MET A 479 16.51 18.73 -21.09
N ALA A 480 15.68 18.99 -20.07
CA ALA A 480 14.67 20.05 -20.08
C ALA A 480 15.33 21.43 -20.12
N GLU A 481 16.31 21.68 -19.25
CA GLU A 481 17.06 22.95 -19.21
C GLU A 481 17.78 23.23 -20.51
N ALA A 482 18.41 22.22 -21.11
CA ALA A 482 19.05 22.34 -22.44
C ALA A 482 18.07 22.65 -23.59
N ARG A 483 16.76 22.56 -23.36
CA ARG A 483 15.68 22.75 -24.35
C ARG A 483 14.77 23.93 -24.02
N GLY A 484 15.26 24.88 -23.21
CA GLY A 484 14.57 26.11 -22.86
C GLY A 484 13.49 25.95 -21.79
N TRP A 485 13.54 24.88 -20.98
CA TRP A 485 12.61 24.71 -19.87
C TRP A 485 13.29 24.97 -18.54
N ARG A 486 12.59 25.63 -17.62
CA ARG A 486 13.05 25.87 -16.25
C ARG A 486 12.25 25.02 -15.28
N VAL A 487 12.95 24.33 -14.38
CA VAL A 487 12.34 23.47 -13.35
C VAL A 487 11.88 24.32 -12.18
N VAL A 488 10.56 24.43 -11.98
CA VAL A 488 9.99 25.14 -10.82
C VAL A 488 9.77 24.20 -9.63
N HIS A 489 9.60 22.90 -9.89
CA HIS A 489 9.55 21.87 -8.87
C HIS A 489 9.81 20.49 -9.46
N GLY A 490 10.20 19.53 -8.62
CA GLY A 490 10.17 18.11 -8.97
C GLY A 490 10.19 17.25 -7.73
N ILE A 491 9.41 16.18 -7.76
CA ILE A 491 9.24 15.26 -6.64
C ILE A 491 9.24 13.86 -7.24
N VAL A 492 10.25 13.05 -6.90
CA VAL A 492 10.31 11.62 -7.23
C VAL A 492 10.21 11.35 -8.73
N ASP A 493 9.02 11.07 -9.25
CA ASP A 493 8.72 10.70 -10.63
C ASP A 493 8.14 11.84 -11.46
N SER A 494 7.91 13.02 -10.86
CA SER A 494 7.26 14.14 -11.53
C SER A 494 8.11 15.42 -11.55
N LEU A 495 7.96 16.21 -12.62
CA LEU A 495 8.60 17.51 -12.83
C LEU A 495 7.55 18.57 -13.20
N TRP A 496 7.63 19.73 -12.58
CA TRP A 496 6.89 20.93 -12.98
C TRP A 496 7.84 21.89 -13.66
N LEU A 497 7.56 22.18 -14.92
CA LEU A 497 8.41 22.98 -15.78
C LEU A 497 7.65 24.20 -16.27
N THR A 498 8.32 25.34 -16.36
CA THR A 498 7.82 26.52 -17.07
C THR A 498 8.80 26.89 -18.18
N ARG A 499 8.34 27.64 -19.17
CA ARG A 499 9.17 28.03 -20.30
C ARG A 499 10.22 29.07 -19.87
N ASP A 500 11.42 28.93 -20.40
CA ASP A 500 12.52 29.88 -20.25
C ASP A 500 13.12 30.15 -21.64
N GLY A 501 12.65 31.23 -22.25
CA GLY A 501 12.96 31.57 -23.64
C GLY A 501 12.23 30.68 -24.66
N ASP A 502 12.92 30.31 -25.74
CA ASP A 502 12.35 29.60 -26.89
C ASP A 502 12.30 28.08 -26.65
N ALA A 503 11.46 27.68 -25.70
CA ALA A 503 11.35 26.28 -25.29
C ALA A 503 10.66 25.42 -26.36
N CYS A 504 11.13 24.20 -26.56
CA CYS A 504 10.45 23.24 -27.43
C CYS A 504 9.00 22.93 -26.95
N SER A 505 8.20 22.19 -27.73
CA SER A 505 6.89 21.77 -27.25
C SER A 505 7.00 20.74 -26.12
N PRO A 506 6.02 20.67 -25.19
CA PRO A 506 5.98 19.64 -24.15
C PRO A 506 6.10 18.22 -24.71
N GLU A 507 5.42 17.96 -25.83
CA GLU A 507 5.43 16.66 -26.50
C GLU A 507 6.82 16.32 -27.06
N ALA A 508 7.54 17.30 -27.61
CA ALA A 508 8.91 17.11 -28.09
C ALA A 508 9.89 16.83 -26.94
N LEU A 509 9.73 17.52 -25.79
CA LEU A 509 10.52 17.24 -24.59
C LEU A 509 10.23 15.83 -24.05
N SER A 510 8.95 15.49 -23.91
CA SER A 510 8.46 14.19 -23.46
C SER A 510 9.05 13.05 -24.31
N ALA A 511 8.98 13.16 -25.64
CA ALA A 511 9.56 12.18 -26.55
C ALA A 511 11.08 12.08 -26.40
N ALA A 512 11.79 13.21 -26.40
CA ALA A 512 13.24 13.23 -26.29
C ALA A 512 13.75 12.59 -24.97
N VAL A 513 13.12 12.93 -23.83
CA VAL A 513 13.47 12.34 -22.53
C VAL A 513 13.12 10.85 -22.49
N THR A 514 11.96 10.48 -23.02
CA THR A 514 11.54 9.07 -23.11
C THR A 514 12.55 8.23 -23.90
N ASP A 515 13.00 8.72 -25.05
CA ASP A 515 13.97 8.02 -25.90
C ASP A 515 15.34 7.89 -25.23
N ALA A 516 15.78 8.93 -24.52
CA ALA A 516 17.09 8.94 -23.86
C ALA A 516 17.14 8.09 -22.58
N VAL A 517 16.05 8.06 -21.81
CA VAL A 517 15.97 7.38 -20.51
C VAL A 517 15.42 5.95 -20.66
N GLY A 518 14.59 5.70 -21.67
CA GLY A 518 13.89 4.43 -21.91
C GLY A 518 12.55 4.29 -21.15
N ILE A 519 12.19 5.27 -20.32
CA ILE A 519 10.97 5.29 -19.51
C ILE A 519 10.03 6.39 -20.02
N PRO A 520 8.75 6.09 -20.36
CA PRO A 520 7.79 7.08 -20.82
C PRO A 520 7.61 8.21 -19.81
N LEU A 521 7.85 9.43 -20.28
CA LEU A 521 7.52 10.67 -19.58
C LEU A 521 6.23 11.21 -20.18
N ASP A 522 5.12 11.13 -19.45
CA ASP A 522 3.83 11.62 -19.91
C ASP A 522 3.68 13.11 -19.54
N VAL A 523 3.04 13.90 -20.42
CA VAL A 523 2.52 15.23 -20.03
C VAL A 523 1.26 14.98 -19.19
N GLU A 524 1.34 15.19 -17.89
CA GLU A 524 0.24 14.88 -16.95
C GLU A 524 -0.82 15.98 -16.96
N ASP A 525 -0.40 17.23 -16.74
CA ASP A 525 -1.27 18.38 -16.67
C ASP A 525 -0.59 19.63 -17.23
N ARG A 526 -1.40 20.56 -17.71
CA ARG A 526 -1.00 21.94 -18.06
C ARG A 526 -1.73 22.88 -17.12
N TYR A 527 -1.07 23.90 -16.62
CA TYR A 527 -1.63 24.85 -15.66
C TYR A 527 -1.53 26.26 -16.23
N ASP A 528 -2.64 27.01 -16.16
CA ASP A 528 -2.61 28.46 -16.35
C ASP A 528 -1.67 29.10 -15.33
N TRP A 529 -1.73 28.60 -14.09
CA TRP A 529 -0.80 28.95 -13.03
C TRP A 529 -0.73 27.85 -11.96
N ALA A 530 0.44 27.74 -11.33
CA ALA A 530 0.67 26.90 -10.17
C ALA A 530 1.41 27.68 -9.07
N CYS A 531 1.02 27.48 -7.82
CA CYS A 531 1.60 28.11 -6.65
C CYS A 531 2.25 27.06 -5.76
N PHE A 532 3.56 27.23 -5.52
CA PHE A 532 4.31 26.43 -4.56
C PHE A 532 4.51 27.23 -3.28
N VAL A 533 4.12 26.63 -2.15
CA VAL A 533 4.04 27.35 -0.87
C VAL A 533 5.30 27.17 -0.04
N PRO A 534 5.69 28.16 0.80
CA PRO A 534 6.79 28.00 1.73
C PRO A 534 6.45 27.05 2.88
N LYS A 535 7.47 26.56 3.58
CA LYS A 535 7.31 25.92 4.88
C LYS A 535 6.84 26.96 5.91
N ARG A 536 6.15 26.51 6.95
CA ARG A 536 5.54 27.40 7.97
C ARG A 536 6.52 28.42 8.56
N ASP A 537 7.75 27.98 8.84
CA ASP A 537 8.76 28.78 9.54
C ASP A 537 10.01 29.02 8.68
N SER A 538 9.89 28.98 7.34
CA SER A 538 11.02 29.16 6.42
C SER A 538 10.58 29.62 5.04
N SER A 539 11.42 30.41 4.35
CA SER A 539 11.24 30.75 2.93
C SER A 539 11.47 29.58 1.98
N ARG A 540 11.97 28.43 2.46
CA ARG A 540 12.12 27.23 1.65
C ARG A 540 10.77 26.63 1.29
N GLY A 541 10.65 26.14 0.06
CA GLY A 541 9.44 25.49 -0.43
C GLY A 541 9.04 24.25 0.36
N ALA A 542 7.73 24.07 0.52
CA ALA A 542 7.15 22.86 1.07
C ALA A 542 7.04 21.80 -0.03
N LEU A 543 7.82 20.72 0.13
CA LEU A 543 8.02 19.69 -0.90
C LEU A 543 6.76 19.01 -1.43
N THR A 544 5.65 19.02 -0.68
CA THR A 544 4.43 18.26 -1.03
C THR A 544 3.18 19.12 -1.03
N ARG A 545 3.34 20.46 -1.05
CA ARG A 545 2.24 21.41 -0.96
C ARG A 545 2.25 22.37 -2.14
N TYR A 546 1.23 22.27 -2.97
CA TYR A 546 1.03 23.17 -4.10
C TYR A 546 -0.44 23.18 -4.51
N PHE A 547 -0.83 24.22 -5.23
CA PHE A 547 -2.15 24.32 -5.84
C PHE A 547 -2.10 25.17 -7.10
N GLY A 548 -3.00 24.93 -8.06
CA GLY A 548 -2.98 25.65 -9.34
C GLY A 548 -4.28 25.46 -10.12
N ARG A 549 -4.54 26.34 -11.09
CA ARG A 549 -5.63 26.16 -12.05
C ARG A 549 -5.12 25.36 -13.23
N VAL A 550 -5.81 24.26 -13.52
CA VAL A 550 -5.54 23.43 -14.68
C VAL A 550 -6.04 24.14 -15.94
N ALA A 551 -5.22 24.19 -16.97
CA ALA A 551 -5.59 24.79 -18.26
C ALA A 551 -6.77 24.02 -18.88
N ASP A 552 -7.62 24.75 -19.60
CA ASP A 552 -8.79 24.25 -20.33
C ASP A 552 -9.85 23.53 -19.46
N ARG A 553 -9.73 23.62 -18.12
CA ARG A 553 -10.65 23.02 -17.16
C ARG A 553 -10.98 24.01 -16.05
N GLU A 554 -12.25 24.09 -15.64
CA GLU A 554 -12.65 24.84 -14.44
C GLU A 554 -12.31 24.07 -13.14
N GLU A 555 -11.10 23.51 -13.08
CA GLU A 555 -10.63 22.64 -12.01
C GLU A 555 -9.36 23.20 -11.36
N TYR A 556 -9.27 23.06 -10.04
CA TYR A 556 -8.06 23.38 -9.28
C TYR A 556 -7.38 22.10 -8.82
N THR A 557 -6.09 21.96 -9.15
CA THR A 557 -5.25 20.99 -8.47
C THR A 557 -4.91 21.49 -7.09
N VAL A 558 -5.06 20.63 -6.09
CA VAL A 558 -4.76 20.96 -4.70
C VAL A 558 -4.04 19.79 -4.03
N ARG A 559 -2.78 19.99 -3.61
CA ARG A 559 -1.97 18.97 -2.91
C ARG A 559 -1.46 19.48 -1.57
N GLY A 560 -1.60 18.65 -0.53
CA GLY A 560 -0.97 18.87 0.77
C GLY A 560 -1.50 20.03 1.63
N ILE A 561 -2.35 20.91 1.09
CA ILE A 561 -2.94 22.04 1.83
C ILE A 561 -4.26 21.69 2.53
N GLU A 562 -4.67 22.56 3.46
CA GLU A 562 -5.68 22.35 4.48
C GLU A 562 -7.04 21.88 3.95
N CYS A 563 -7.55 22.43 2.84
CA CYS A 563 -8.87 22.10 2.31
C CYS A 563 -9.00 20.66 1.78
N ARG A 564 -7.87 19.96 1.62
CA ARG A 564 -7.79 18.53 1.28
C ARG A 564 -7.48 17.65 2.50
N GLN A 565 -7.10 18.24 3.63
CA GLN A 565 -6.77 17.48 4.84
C GLN A 565 -8.04 17.10 5.62
N ARG A 566 -8.15 15.82 5.99
CA ARG A 566 -9.34 15.27 6.66
C ARG A 566 -9.67 15.93 8.01
N ARG A 567 -8.69 16.53 8.69
CA ARG A 567 -8.85 17.14 10.03
C ARG A 567 -9.17 18.62 10.00
N THR A 568 -9.21 19.21 8.81
CA THR A 568 -9.55 20.62 8.64
C THR A 568 -11.05 20.81 8.85
N SER A 569 -11.43 21.89 9.53
CA SER A 569 -12.83 22.24 9.71
C SER A 569 -13.44 22.67 8.37
N ALA A 570 -14.76 22.59 8.22
CA ALA A 570 -15.43 23.01 6.98
C ALA A 570 -15.12 24.48 6.68
N PHE A 571 -15.22 25.35 7.69
CA PHE A 571 -14.89 26.77 7.57
C PHE A 571 -13.51 27.03 6.98
N VAL A 572 -12.45 26.40 7.49
CA VAL A 572 -11.07 26.63 6.99
C VAL A 572 -10.92 26.10 5.57
N ALA A 573 -11.53 24.95 5.27
CA ALA A 573 -11.48 24.38 3.93
C ALA A 573 -12.19 25.28 2.90
N ASP A 574 -13.36 25.80 3.24
CA ASP A 574 -14.16 26.66 2.37
C ASP A 574 -13.53 28.03 2.19
N ALA A 575 -13.02 28.63 3.29
CA ALA A 575 -12.24 29.85 3.22
C ALA A 575 -11.03 29.67 2.29
N GLN A 576 -10.24 28.60 2.43
CA GLN A 576 -9.09 28.37 1.56
C GLN A 576 -9.47 28.19 0.08
N ARG A 577 -10.54 27.45 -0.24
CA ARG A 577 -11.04 27.32 -1.63
C ARG A 577 -11.45 28.66 -2.22
N ASP A 578 -12.10 29.49 -1.42
CA ASP A 578 -12.55 30.82 -1.82
C ASP A 578 -11.38 31.81 -2.00
N LEU A 579 -10.32 31.70 -1.19
CA LEU A 579 -9.07 32.43 -1.42
C LEU A 579 -8.39 32.00 -2.72
N ILE A 580 -8.36 30.70 -3.02
CA ILE A 580 -7.84 30.17 -4.29
C ILE A 580 -8.63 30.74 -5.47
N ARG A 581 -9.97 30.74 -5.42
CA ARG A 581 -10.82 31.36 -6.46
C ARG A 581 -10.62 32.88 -6.57
N THR A 582 -10.29 33.55 -5.48
CA THR A 582 -10.02 34.99 -5.46
C THR A 582 -8.68 35.30 -6.14
N LEU A 583 -7.62 34.56 -5.78
CA LEU A 583 -6.33 34.60 -6.48
C LEU A 583 -6.54 34.29 -7.96
N ASP A 584 -7.43 33.36 -8.22
CA ASP A 584 -7.72 32.90 -9.56
C ASP A 584 -8.38 33.97 -10.45
N ARG A 585 -9.22 34.82 -9.86
CA ARG A 585 -9.91 35.89 -10.59
C ARG A 585 -9.06 37.15 -10.71
N HIS A 586 -8.30 37.47 -9.68
CA HIS A 586 -7.69 38.80 -9.53
C HIS A 586 -6.17 38.81 -9.71
N ARG A 587 -5.48 37.66 -9.62
CA ARG A 587 -4.01 37.54 -9.67
C ARG A 587 -3.28 38.54 -8.73
N SER A 588 -3.93 38.98 -7.65
CA SER A 588 -3.44 40.02 -6.73
C SER A 588 -3.43 39.52 -5.28
N PRO A 589 -2.31 39.65 -4.56
CA PRO A 589 -2.23 39.35 -3.14
C PRO A 589 -3.20 40.18 -2.29
N GLU A 590 -3.43 41.45 -2.64
CA GLU A 590 -4.28 42.38 -1.91
C GLU A 590 -5.73 41.90 -1.90
N ALA A 591 -6.26 41.50 -3.06
CA ALA A 591 -7.61 40.96 -3.17
C ALA A 591 -7.81 39.70 -2.31
N VAL A 592 -6.78 38.84 -2.25
CA VAL A 592 -6.78 37.63 -1.42
C VAL A 592 -6.74 38.00 0.07
N CYS A 593 -5.89 38.94 0.47
CA CYS A 593 -5.81 39.45 1.85
C CYS A 593 -7.12 40.09 2.31
N ASP A 594 -7.78 40.88 1.46
CA ASP A 594 -9.09 41.47 1.75
C ASP A 594 -10.17 40.40 1.92
N ARG A 595 -10.13 39.36 1.08
CA ARG A 595 -11.04 38.23 1.22
C ARG A 595 -10.80 37.45 2.51
N LEU A 596 -9.54 37.21 2.87
CA LEU A 596 -9.18 36.61 4.15
C LEU A 596 -9.64 37.48 5.33
N GLY A 597 -9.49 38.80 5.23
CA GLY A 597 -9.97 39.75 6.22
C GLY A 597 -11.47 39.62 6.48
N ARG A 598 -12.28 39.44 5.41
CA ARG A 598 -13.73 39.19 5.53
C ARG A 598 -14.05 37.89 6.28
N HIS A 599 -13.36 36.79 5.96
CA HIS A 599 -13.51 35.52 6.69
C HIS A 599 -13.14 35.67 8.18
N LEU A 600 -12.02 36.34 8.48
CA LEU A 600 -11.58 36.58 9.86
C LEU A 600 -12.58 37.48 10.62
N SER A 601 -13.16 38.48 9.98
CA SER A 601 -14.16 39.34 10.61
C SER A 601 -15.47 38.60 10.90
N SER A 602 -15.94 37.73 9.99
CA SER A 602 -17.09 36.85 10.25
C SER A 602 -16.85 35.94 11.46
N LEU A 603 -15.67 35.32 11.53
CA LEU A 603 -15.27 34.49 12.67
C LEU A 603 -15.23 35.29 13.99
N ARG A 604 -14.66 36.49 13.98
CA ARG A 604 -14.55 37.36 15.17
C ARG A 604 -15.91 37.88 15.65
N ARG A 605 -16.86 38.08 14.76
CA ARG A 605 -18.23 38.49 15.10
C ARG A 605 -19.10 37.34 15.62
N GLY A 606 -18.66 36.09 15.43
CA GLY A 606 -19.44 34.91 15.79
C GLY A 606 -20.49 34.54 14.74
N ASP A 607 -20.34 35.00 13.50
CA ASP A 607 -21.29 34.76 12.40
C ASP A 607 -21.10 33.39 11.73
N VAL A 608 -20.22 32.53 12.25
CA VAL A 608 -19.90 31.20 11.69
C VAL A 608 -20.57 30.14 12.54
N ASP A 609 -21.28 29.20 11.90
CA ASP A 609 -21.89 28.08 12.60
C ASP A 609 -20.82 27.28 13.38
N PRO A 610 -20.98 27.06 14.70
CA PRO A 610 -20.08 26.23 15.48
C PRO A 610 -19.84 24.82 14.90
N ALA A 611 -20.80 24.26 14.14
CA ALA A 611 -20.63 22.99 13.45
C ALA A 611 -19.52 23.03 12.39
N ASP A 612 -19.34 24.17 11.70
CA ASP A 612 -18.33 24.35 10.66
C ASP A 612 -16.93 24.60 11.21
N LEU A 613 -16.83 24.94 12.49
CA LEU A 613 -15.59 25.12 13.24
C LEU A 613 -15.09 23.79 13.84
N ALA A 614 -15.95 22.77 13.94
CA ALA A 614 -15.54 21.47 14.41
C ALA A 614 -14.58 20.82 13.40
N PRO A 615 -13.45 20.24 13.85
CA PRO A 615 -12.66 19.36 13.00
C PRO A 615 -13.54 18.20 12.55
N ARG A 616 -13.53 17.85 11.26
CA ARG A 616 -14.34 16.72 10.77
C ARG A 616 -14.04 15.46 11.59
N PRO A 617 -15.07 14.75 12.09
CA PRO A 617 -14.87 13.59 12.94
C PRO A 617 -14.04 12.55 12.18
N THR A 618 -12.92 12.16 12.77
CA THR A 618 -12.17 10.99 12.31
C THR A 618 -12.69 9.81 13.11
N PRO A 619 -12.97 8.64 12.50
CA PRO A 619 -13.14 7.41 13.25
C PRO A 619 -11.93 7.26 14.19
N LEU A 620 -12.21 7.11 15.48
CA LEU A 620 -11.13 6.97 16.46
C LEU A 620 -10.34 5.71 16.09
N SER A 621 -9.02 5.84 16.02
CA SER A 621 -8.14 4.71 15.84
C SER A 621 -8.05 3.84 17.11
N ARG A 622 -8.75 4.19 18.20
CA ARG A 622 -8.78 3.44 19.47
C ARG A 622 -10.19 3.46 20.04
N ARG A 623 -10.62 2.39 20.72
CA ARG A 623 -11.75 2.51 21.65
C ARG A 623 -11.36 3.52 22.74
N ALA A 624 -12.33 4.25 23.29
CA ALA A 624 -12.08 5.35 24.23
C ALA A 624 -11.33 4.90 25.51
N ASP A 625 -11.37 3.61 25.80
CA ASP A 625 -10.79 2.97 26.98
C ASP A 625 -9.31 2.59 26.81
N ASP A 626 -8.80 2.51 25.56
CA ASP A 626 -7.41 2.14 25.26
C ASP A 626 -6.43 3.33 25.23
N VAL A 627 -6.91 4.52 25.61
CA VAL A 627 -6.09 5.74 25.61
C VAL A 627 -5.43 5.91 26.98
N ARG A 628 -4.10 5.80 27.04
CA ARG A 628 -3.30 6.07 28.25
C ARG A 628 -3.76 7.37 28.94
N PRO A 629 -3.90 7.39 30.28
CA PRO A 629 -4.24 8.61 31.02
C PRO A 629 -3.26 9.73 30.66
N GLY A 630 -3.77 10.83 30.09
CA GLY A 630 -2.97 12.02 29.75
C GLY A 630 -2.80 12.36 28.26
N HIS A 631 -3.25 11.51 27.33
CA HIS A 631 -3.17 11.81 25.88
C HIS A 631 -4.04 13.03 25.50
N PRO A 632 -3.58 13.95 24.62
CA PRO A 632 -4.31 15.19 24.25
C PRO A 632 -5.69 14.95 23.62
N ALA A 633 -5.96 13.74 23.11
CA ALA A 633 -7.28 13.32 22.64
C ALA A 633 -8.34 13.26 23.75
N ARG A 634 -7.94 12.98 25.01
CA ARG A 634 -8.86 12.93 26.16
C ARG A 634 -9.18 14.32 26.72
N ARG A 635 -8.25 15.28 26.57
CA ARG A 635 -8.40 16.67 27.07
C ARG A 635 -9.41 17.51 26.28
N ARG A 636 -9.86 17.07 25.10
CA ARG A 636 -10.87 17.77 24.28
C ARG A 636 -12.33 17.46 24.65
N ARG A 637 -12.58 16.66 25.70
CA ARG A 637 -13.91 16.43 26.27
C ARG A 637 -13.99 17.01 27.69
N ALA A 638 -14.06 18.33 27.80
CA ALA A 638 -14.91 18.94 28.81
C ALA A 638 -16.35 18.94 28.23
N PRO A 639 -17.40 18.65 29.02
CA PRO A 639 -18.72 18.38 28.48
C PRO A 639 -19.34 19.66 27.89
N VAL A 640 -19.80 19.57 26.64
CA VAL A 640 -20.87 20.45 26.13
C VAL A 640 -22.13 20.09 26.92
N GLY A 641 -22.41 20.87 27.95
CA GLY A 641 -23.58 20.69 28.81
C GLY A 641 -24.88 20.89 28.04
N ARG A 642 -25.71 19.84 28.04
CA ARG A 642 -27.19 19.84 28.01
C ARG A 642 -27.87 21.05 27.35
N LEU A 643 -28.18 20.95 26.06
CA LEU A 643 -29.38 21.59 25.49
C LEU A 643 -30.50 20.55 25.46
N ARG A 644 -31.25 20.46 26.57
CA ARG A 644 -32.55 19.78 26.59
C ARG A 644 -33.58 20.71 25.93
N ARG A 645 -34.22 20.26 24.85
CA ARG A 645 -35.49 20.82 24.34
C ARG A 645 -36.56 20.67 25.44
N PRO A 646 -37.38 21.70 25.75
CA PRO A 646 -38.52 21.52 26.63
C PRO A 646 -39.69 20.89 25.86
N ALA A 647 -40.09 19.69 26.27
CA ALA A 647 -41.40 19.15 25.96
C ALA A 647 -42.43 19.77 26.92
N GLY A 648 -43.56 20.23 26.39
CA GLY A 648 -44.66 20.80 27.17
C GLY A 648 -45.52 19.74 27.85
N ALA A 649 -45.98 20.05 29.06
CA ALA A 649 -47.31 19.75 29.62
C ALA A 649 -47.32 20.20 31.09
N GLY A 650 -48.40 20.87 31.50
CA GLY A 650 -48.44 21.71 32.70
C GLY A 650 -48.71 21.00 34.03
N ARG A 651 -48.51 21.75 35.12
CA ARG A 651 -49.49 22.01 36.19
C ARG A 651 -48.85 22.92 37.27
N THR A 652 -49.44 24.11 37.38
CA THR A 652 -49.71 24.93 38.58
C THR A 652 -48.85 24.77 39.85
N GLY A 653 -48.20 25.87 40.28
CA GLY A 653 -47.78 26.11 41.67
C GLY A 653 -46.77 27.26 41.81
N ARG A 654 -47.25 28.46 42.18
CA ARG A 654 -46.45 29.67 42.49
C ARG A 654 -45.60 29.47 43.76
N VAL A 655 -44.34 29.98 43.76
CA VAL A 655 -43.80 30.91 44.79
C VAL A 655 -42.74 31.81 44.14
N ARG A 656 -42.76 33.10 44.50
CA ARG A 656 -41.87 34.19 44.08
C ARG A 656 -40.56 34.22 44.89
N SER A 657 -39.45 34.57 44.24
CA SER A 657 -38.47 35.53 44.77
C SER A 657 -37.57 36.09 43.65
N SER A 658 -37.32 37.40 43.71
CA SER A 658 -36.73 38.26 42.69
C SER A 658 -35.17 38.21 42.69
N PRO A 659 -34.51 38.73 41.62
CA PRO A 659 -33.16 38.34 41.25
C PRO A 659 -32.07 39.24 41.88
N THR A 660 -30.91 38.65 42.18
CA THR A 660 -29.69 39.40 42.45
C THR A 660 -28.77 39.31 41.22
N THR A 661 -28.57 40.45 40.59
CA THR A 661 -27.63 40.69 39.48
C THR A 661 -26.23 40.19 39.80
N THR A 662 -25.71 39.25 39.00
CA THR A 662 -24.28 38.95 38.92
C THR A 662 -23.82 39.11 37.47
N ARG A 663 -22.77 39.91 37.29
CA ARG A 663 -22.14 40.28 36.01
C ARG A 663 -21.63 39.03 35.26
N PRO A 664 -21.70 39.00 33.91
CA PRO A 664 -21.09 37.92 33.14
C PRO A 664 -19.57 38.09 33.05
N ALA A 665 -18.83 37.02 33.35
CA ALA A 665 -17.39 36.94 33.14
C ALA A 665 -17.05 36.68 31.66
N SER A 666 -16.06 37.40 31.14
CA SER A 666 -15.59 37.35 29.75
C SER A 666 -14.91 36.02 29.36
N PRO A 667 -14.97 35.60 28.08
CA PRO A 667 -14.29 34.41 27.59
C PRO A 667 -12.84 34.74 27.19
N ALA A 668 -11.94 34.73 28.16
CA ALA A 668 -10.50 34.86 27.94
C ALA A 668 -9.73 33.86 28.82
N SER A 669 -9.90 32.56 28.55
CA SER A 669 -9.14 31.50 29.21
C SER A 669 -9.13 30.19 28.40
N LEU A 670 -8.83 30.25 27.11
CA LEU A 670 -8.55 29.05 26.30
C LEU A 670 -7.23 29.09 25.53
N TRP A 671 -6.42 30.14 25.66
CA TRP A 671 -5.10 30.21 25.02
C TRP A 671 -4.11 31.00 25.87
N THR A 672 -3.23 30.31 26.60
CA THR A 672 -1.99 30.89 27.11
C THR A 672 -0.80 29.96 26.84
N SER A 673 0.02 30.44 25.89
CA SER A 673 1.47 30.31 25.71
C SER A 673 2.26 29.18 26.40
N ARG A 674 3.00 28.43 25.58
CA ARG A 674 4.26 27.78 25.96
C ARG A 674 5.36 28.83 26.09
N THR A 675 5.93 28.97 27.28
CA THR A 675 7.21 29.67 27.53
C THR A 675 8.29 28.60 27.74
N PRO A 676 9.51 28.72 27.17
CA PRO A 676 10.60 27.78 27.45
C PRO A 676 11.22 28.06 28.84
N PRO A 677 11.84 27.06 29.50
CA PRO A 677 12.41 27.25 30.82
C PRO A 677 13.73 28.02 30.75
N THR A 678 13.79 29.15 31.44
CA THR A 678 15.02 29.83 31.85
C THR A 678 15.62 29.12 33.07
N THR A 679 16.80 28.53 32.93
CA THR A 679 17.68 28.16 34.05
C THR A 679 18.49 29.37 34.50
N THR A 680 18.47 29.66 35.80
CA THR A 680 19.24 30.71 36.47
C THR A 680 20.76 30.44 36.46
N PRO A 681 21.60 31.49 36.45
CA PRO A 681 23.06 31.37 36.39
C PRO A 681 23.69 31.28 37.79
N THR A 682 24.72 30.44 37.92
CA THR A 682 25.68 30.51 39.02
C THR A 682 26.92 31.25 38.52
N THR A 683 27.32 32.27 39.26
CA THR A 683 28.47 33.14 39.07
C THR A 683 29.78 32.36 39.17
N THR A 684 30.64 32.47 38.16
CA THR A 684 32.10 32.56 38.38
C THR A 684 32.75 33.29 37.21
N ARG A 685 33.66 34.19 37.59
CA ARG A 685 34.23 35.28 36.83
C ARG A 685 35.62 34.87 36.35
N ARG A 686 35.93 34.95 35.05
CA ARG A 686 37.24 35.41 34.55
C ARG A 686 37.24 35.68 33.04
N ALA A 687 37.98 36.74 32.72
CA ALA A 687 38.10 37.43 31.45
C ALA A 687 38.75 36.62 30.32
N SER A 688 38.40 36.92 29.06
CA SER A 688 39.32 37.56 28.11
C SER A 688 38.66 37.79 26.75
N SER A 689 39.16 38.82 26.08
CA SER A 689 38.70 39.54 24.90
C SER A 689 39.31 39.03 23.59
N ALA A 690 38.55 38.99 22.48
CA ALA A 690 38.93 39.50 21.14
C ALA A 690 37.90 39.09 20.04
N PRO A 691 37.69 39.91 18.98
CA PRO A 691 36.71 39.67 17.92
C PRO A 691 37.31 39.00 16.66
N PRO A 692 36.52 38.42 15.73
CA PRO A 692 37.03 38.01 14.43
C PRO A 692 37.01 39.18 13.43
N ARG A 693 38.12 39.34 12.70
CA ARG A 693 38.27 40.25 11.56
C ARG A 693 37.61 39.67 10.30
N ALA A 694 37.09 40.57 9.49
CA ALA A 694 36.60 40.33 8.14
C ALA A 694 37.72 40.28 7.08
N SER A 695 37.30 39.91 5.87
CA SER A 695 37.82 40.23 4.52
C SER A 695 38.67 39.20 3.76
N SER A 696 38.10 38.82 2.60
CA SER A 696 38.65 38.22 1.37
C SER A 696 39.79 39.06 0.75
N PRO A 697 40.52 38.66 -0.33
CA PRO A 697 39.94 38.54 -1.69
C PRO A 697 40.59 37.52 -2.67
N ARG A 698 39.95 37.45 -3.85
CA ARG A 698 40.32 36.75 -5.10
C ARG A 698 41.61 37.28 -5.77
N SER A 699 42.26 36.39 -6.54
CA SER A 699 42.92 36.57 -7.85
C SER A 699 43.41 35.17 -8.31
N GLY A 700 43.52 34.73 -9.57
CA GLY A 700 43.35 35.30 -10.90
C GLY A 700 44.36 34.66 -11.89
N GLY A 701 43.91 33.71 -12.74
CA GLY A 701 44.47 33.35 -14.08
C GLY A 701 45.83 32.59 -14.21
N PRO A 702 46.30 32.27 -15.44
CA PRO A 702 45.81 31.21 -16.36
C PRO A 702 46.95 30.40 -17.09
N ALA A 703 46.57 29.64 -18.16
CA ALA A 703 47.37 29.09 -19.29
C ALA A 703 48.06 27.70 -19.05
N ASP A 704 48.19 26.71 -19.95
CA ASP A 704 47.97 26.40 -21.39
C ASP A 704 47.76 24.85 -21.47
N GLY A 705 47.09 24.18 -22.41
CA GLY A 705 47.09 24.27 -23.87
C GLY A 705 47.92 23.11 -24.46
N PHE A 706 47.30 22.09 -25.09
CA PHE A 706 47.85 21.36 -26.24
C PHE A 706 46.77 20.52 -26.94
N ASP A 707 46.83 20.59 -28.27
CA ASP A 707 45.83 20.26 -29.28
C ASP A 707 46.16 18.93 -30.00
N ALA A 708 45.28 18.55 -30.93
CA ALA A 708 45.49 17.71 -32.12
C ALA A 708 44.77 16.33 -32.20
N THR A 709 43.58 16.40 -32.80
CA THR A 709 43.16 15.72 -34.06
C THR A 709 43.39 14.22 -34.28
N SER A 710 42.31 13.47 -34.54
CA SER A 710 41.91 12.91 -35.88
C SER A 710 41.08 11.62 -35.75
N GLY A 711 39.91 11.59 -36.42
CA GLY A 711 39.20 10.34 -36.79
C GLY A 711 39.73 9.79 -38.13
N PRO A 712 39.02 8.87 -38.83
CA PRO A 712 37.72 8.28 -38.54
C PRO A 712 37.58 6.74 -38.81
N ALA A 713 36.43 6.21 -38.39
CA ALA A 713 35.59 5.17 -39.02
C ALA A 713 36.20 3.96 -39.75
N ALA A 714 35.78 2.75 -39.35
CA ALA A 714 35.33 1.71 -40.29
C ALA A 714 34.44 0.64 -39.62
N THR A 715 33.33 0.38 -40.29
CA THR A 715 32.29 -0.62 -40.07
C THR A 715 32.70 -2.02 -40.54
N ARG A 716 32.14 -3.08 -39.91
CA ARG A 716 31.59 -4.35 -40.48
C ARG A 716 31.40 -5.37 -39.34
N ARG A 717 30.18 -5.75 -38.94
CA ARG A 717 29.33 -6.84 -39.49
C ARG A 717 30.15 -8.05 -39.99
N CYS A 718 30.09 -9.21 -39.32
CA CYS A 718 29.09 -10.27 -39.53
C CYS A 718 29.51 -11.63 -38.91
N ARG A 719 28.48 -12.33 -38.39
CA ARG A 719 28.22 -13.78 -38.48
C ARG A 719 28.99 -14.78 -37.60
N ARG A 720 28.21 -15.30 -36.63
CA ARG A 720 27.83 -16.71 -36.39
C ARG A 720 28.63 -17.82 -37.10
N SER A 721 29.12 -18.75 -36.28
CA SER A 721 29.08 -20.22 -36.42
C SER A 721 29.37 -20.78 -35.01
N THR A 722 28.43 -21.40 -34.30
CA THR A 722 28.10 -22.85 -34.27
C THR A 722 29.25 -23.78 -33.88
N ASP A 723 28.88 -24.74 -33.03
CA ASP A 723 29.60 -25.91 -32.54
C ASP A 723 30.63 -25.62 -31.43
N GLY A 724 30.69 -26.34 -30.31
CA GLY A 724 30.18 -27.66 -29.99
C GLY A 724 31.23 -28.34 -29.10
N GLU A 725 30.76 -28.92 -28.00
CA GLU A 725 31.43 -29.96 -27.19
C GLU A 725 32.57 -29.66 -26.18
N GLU A 726 32.27 -30.19 -24.99
CA GLU A 726 33.13 -30.95 -24.07
C GLU A 726 34.21 -30.26 -23.20
N SER A 727 33.79 -30.08 -21.94
CA SER A 727 34.35 -30.77 -20.76
C SER A 727 35.87 -30.81 -20.62
N ARG A 728 36.39 -30.05 -19.65
CA ARG A 728 37.53 -30.49 -18.82
C ARG A 728 37.53 -29.79 -17.46
N ARG A 729 37.26 -30.59 -16.42
CA ARG A 729 37.57 -30.30 -15.01
C ARG A 729 39.06 -29.98 -14.87
N ALA A 730 39.38 -28.88 -14.20
CA ALA A 730 40.68 -28.68 -13.57
C ALA A 730 40.46 -28.29 -12.10
N ARG A 731 40.75 -29.24 -11.21
CA ARG A 731 41.01 -28.98 -9.80
C ARG A 731 42.28 -28.13 -9.71
N VAL A 732 42.21 -26.97 -9.07
CA VAL A 732 43.39 -26.30 -8.52
C VAL A 732 43.21 -26.17 -7.02
N THR A 733 43.90 -27.06 -6.31
CA THR A 733 44.25 -26.91 -4.90
C THR A 733 45.29 -25.81 -4.75
N SER A 734 45.05 -24.81 -3.90
CA SER A 734 46.15 -24.06 -3.28
C SER A 734 45.85 -23.77 -1.83
N SER A 735 46.52 -24.55 -0.98
CA SER A 735 46.75 -24.31 0.43
C SER A 735 47.50 -22.99 0.65
N ARG A 736 47.07 -22.18 1.64
CA ARG A 736 48.00 -21.41 2.47
C ARG A 736 47.38 -21.16 3.86
N ARG A 737 47.96 -21.84 4.84
CA ARG A 737 47.78 -21.62 6.28
C ARG A 737 48.41 -20.29 6.68
N GLY A 738 47.73 -19.53 7.54
CA GLY A 738 48.23 -18.30 8.15
C GLY A 738 47.55 -18.01 9.49
N ARG A 739 48.02 -18.73 10.53
CA ARG A 739 47.99 -18.51 11.99
C ARG A 739 46.96 -17.54 12.62
N LEU A 740 46.22 -18.15 13.54
CA LEU A 740 45.52 -17.63 14.73
C LEU A 740 46.25 -16.49 15.47
N PHE A 741 45.49 -15.45 15.79
CA PHE A 741 45.64 -14.66 17.02
C PHE A 741 44.26 -14.55 17.68
N THR A 742 44.09 -15.27 18.78
CA THR A 742 43.00 -15.12 19.75
C THR A 742 43.27 -13.90 20.62
N VAL A 743 42.36 -12.93 20.60
CA VAL A 743 42.21 -11.94 21.68
C VAL A 743 40.72 -11.89 22.03
N ALA A 744 40.39 -12.39 23.21
CA ALA A 744 39.08 -12.21 23.82
C ALA A 744 38.92 -10.76 24.28
N PRO A 745 37.70 -10.21 24.23
CA PRO A 745 37.26 -9.34 25.30
C PRO A 745 35.86 -9.73 25.81
N ASP A 746 35.89 -10.17 27.07
CA ASP A 746 35.07 -9.68 28.19
C ASP A 746 33.58 -9.37 27.97
N GLU A 747 32.77 -10.10 28.74
CA GLU A 747 31.34 -9.95 28.92
C GLU A 747 30.99 -8.55 29.45
N ARG A 748 30.23 -7.77 28.67
CA ARG A 748 29.31 -6.78 29.22
C ARG A 748 27.97 -6.83 28.48
N THR A 749 26.97 -7.21 29.26
CA THR A 749 25.54 -7.11 28.99
C THR A 749 25.16 -5.78 28.35
N TRP A 750 24.64 -5.82 27.13
CA TRP A 750 24.04 -4.68 26.46
C TRP A 750 22.57 -4.97 26.13
N THR A 751 21.69 -4.33 26.88
CA THR A 751 20.24 -4.32 26.65
C THR A 751 19.92 -3.39 25.48
N PRO A 752 19.18 -3.82 24.44
CA PRO A 752 18.85 -2.95 23.32
C PRO A 752 17.69 -2.03 23.70
N ASN A 753 17.99 -0.74 23.85
CA ASN A 753 16.98 0.30 23.96
C ASN A 753 16.42 0.60 22.56
N LYS A 754 15.12 0.41 22.40
CA LYS A 754 14.36 0.70 21.17
C LYS A 754 14.32 2.21 20.95
N THR A 755 14.95 2.71 19.89
CA THR A 755 14.50 3.84 19.05
C THR A 755 15.60 4.19 18.06
N HIS A 756 15.36 4.01 16.76
CA HIS A 756 15.19 5.10 15.79
C HIS A 756 14.71 4.52 14.46
#